data_AF-A0A5B6YZF5-F1
#
_entry.id   AF-A0A5B6YZF5-F1
#
_cell.length_a   1.000
_cell.length_b   1.000
_cell.length_c   1.000
_cell.angle_alpha   90.00
_cell.angle_beta   90.00
_cell.angle_gamma   90.00
#
_symmetry.space_group_name_H-M   'P 1'
#
loop_
_entity.id
_entity.type
_entity.pdbx_description
1 polymer ?
#
loop_
_entity_poly.entity_id
_entity_poly.type
_entity_poly.pdbx_seq_one_letter_code
_entity_poly.pdbx_strand_id
1 'polypeptide(L)'
;MDWNVRKLCIAIVSCLISLAYSVTDPNDLKILNDFRKGLENPELLTWPANGNDPCGPPSWPHVFCSGGRVTQIQVRGLGLKGPLPQNLNQLTKLQNLGLQKNEFNGKLPTFSALSELQYAYLDFNDFDTIPSDFFHGLTSVRVLALDYNPFNATTGWSIPDELQDSVQLTNFSCSNCNVIGPLPDFFGKLPSLTSLRLSYNRLSGAIPASFRDSMLQILWLNDQDGGGMTGPIDVIGSMVSLTQVWLHGNQFTGSIPENIGGLISLRELNLNGNQLVGLIPQSLANMNLQMLNLNNNLLMGPIPKFKAANVTYSSNSFCQPDPGQQCSPQVNALLDFLGAVTYPLNLDSMWTGNDPCIEPWLGLSCNPKGEVSIINLQKLKLNGTLSPSIANLNSLMEIHLGGNNLSGLIPTNLTQLKSFRLLDLSGNNFQLPLPKFRDGVKVITDGNPLLVANHTKGSPPISSPMPPSPISSLSPSSPTTFPLPSSQSPSSKSPPSLSNSPNSNQEQSEPKNSKKFKVAVIVAAAAVFTVLVLLAIVFFVFCYKKRKDSAEAPTAIVVHPKDPSDPDNMVKIAVSNNTPGSITGNSSENRNSGGVENAHVIEAGNLVISVQVLRKVTNNFAVENELGRGGFGTVYKGALEDGTNMAVKRMEAGVISNKALDEFQAEIAVLSKVRHRHLVSLLGYSIEGNERLLVYEYMPQGALSGHLFRWKSLNLEPLSWTRRLNIALDVARGMEYLHTLAHQSFIHRDLKSSNILLDDDFRAKVSDFGLVKLAPDGEKSVATRLAGTFGYLAPEYAVTGKITTKADVFSYGVVLMELLTGLVALDEHRSEESRYLAEWFWQIKSNKEKLNAAVDPTLDAKEEIFDSIRTIAELAGHCTARDPNHRPDMGHVVNVLAPLVEKWKPFDEETEEYAGIDYTLPLPQMLKGWQEAESKDFSGASLQDSNGSIPARPAGFAESFTSADAR
;
A
#
# COMPACT_ATOMS: atom_id res chain seq x y z
N MET A 1 -11.15 58.62 52.27
CA MET A 1 -10.80 58.82 50.85
C MET A 1 -10.84 57.51 50.04
N ASP A 2 -11.49 56.44 50.55
CA ASP A 2 -11.27 55.05 50.07
C ASP A 2 -12.49 54.33 49.48
N TRP A 3 -13.57 55.06 49.15
CA TRP A 3 -14.73 54.46 48.49
C TRP A 3 -14.73 54.71 46.97
N ASN A 4 -14.29 55.89 46.54
CA ASN A 4 -14.28 56.27 45.13
C ASN A 4 -13.14 55.60 44.35
N VAL A 5 -12.01 55.29 44.99
CA VAL A 5 -10.88 54.58 44.36
C VAL A 5 -11.22 53.12 44.09
N ARG A 6 -11.95 52.44 44.98
CA ARG A 6 -12.43 51.07 44.75
C ARG A 6 -13.46 51.00 43.62
N LYS A 7 -14.39 51.97 43.51
CA LYS A 7 -15.33 52.03 42.38
C LYS A 7 -14.63 52.35 41.07
N LEU A 8 -13.61 53.21 41.07
CA LEU A 8 -12.82 53.52 39.89
C LEU A 8 -11.97 52.32 39.45
N CYS A 9 -11.35 51.58 40.38
CA CYS A 9 -10.63 50.35 40.06
C CYS A 9 -11.56 49.23 39.60
N ILE A 10 -12.76 49.08 40.17
CA ILE A 10 -13.75 48.09 39.69
C ILE A 10 -14.31 48.51 38.33
N ALA A 11 -14.55 49.80 38.09
CA ALA A 11 -14.98 50.30 36.79
C ALA A 11 -13.88 50.17 35.72
N ILE A 12 -12.62 50.42 36.07
CA ILE A 12 -11.47 50.24 35.17
C ILE A 12 -11.22 48.74 34.91
N VAL A 13 -11.36 47.87 35.92
CA VAL A 13 -11.27 46.41 35.73
C VAL A 13 -12.46 45.88 34.92
N SER A 14 -13.66 46.45 35.09
CA SER A 14 -14.84 46.11 34.27
C SER A 14 -14.73 46.67 32.84
N CYS A 15 -14.07 47.82 32.66
CA CYS A 15 -13.75 48.41 31.36
C CYS A 15 -12.54 47.74 30.68
N LEU A 16 -11.66 47.06 31.43
CA LEU A 16 -10.55 46.26 30.91
C LEU A 16 -10.96 44.80 30.64
N ILE A 17 -12.00 44.28 31.30
CA ILE A 17 -12.65 42.99 30.99
C ILE A 17 -13.63 43.13 29.82
N SER A 18 -13.95 44.35 29.38
CA SER A 18 -14.55 44.61 28.06
C SER A 18 -13.47 44.74 26.98
N LEU A 19 -12.48 43.84 27.00
CA LEU A 19 -11.95 43.33 25.74
C LEU A 19 -13.16 42.82 24.98
N ALA A 20 -13.51 43.50 23.89
CA ALA A 20 -14.68 43.19 23.09
C ALA A 20 -14.67 41.70 22.72
N TYR A 21 -15.42 40.89 23.47
CA TYR A 21 -15.78 39.56 23.05
C TYR A 21 -16.70 39.77 21.85
N SER A 22 -16.13 39.69 20.64
CA SER A 22 -16.91 39.77 19.43
C SER A 22 -17.81 38.55 19.39
N VAL A 23 -19.10 38.77 19.62
CA VAL A 23 -20.15 37.80 19.31
C VAL A 23 -19.93 37.32 17.88
N THR A 24 -20.07 36.01 17.66
CA THR A 24 -19.95 35.45 16.31
C THR A 24 -20.85 36.22 15.35
N ASP A 25 -20.32 36.52 14.17
CA ASP A 25 -21.11 37.16 13.11
C ASP A 25 -22.42 36.38 12.91
N PRO A 26 -23.59 37.06 12.96
CA PRO A 26 -24.88 36.38 12.87
C PRO A 26 -25.04 35.54 11.60
N ASN A 27 -24.37 35.92 10.50
CA ASN A 27 -24.40 35.17 9.26
C ASN A 27 -23.58 33.87 9.39
N ASP A 28 -22.39 33.92 9.98
CA ASP A 28 -21.57 32.72 10.20
C ASP A 28 -22.30 31.73 11.14
N LEU A 29 -22.93 32.22 12.21
CA LEU A 29 -23.78 31.40 13.09
C LEU A 29 -24.95 30.76 12.33
N LYS A 30 -25.62 31.52 11.45
CA LYS A 30 -26.71 30.99 10.63
C LYS A 30 -26.22 29.86 9.73
N ILE A 31 -25.09 30.03 9.06
CA ILE A 31 -24.51 29.03 8.16
C ILE A 31 -24.11 27.77 8.94
N LEU A 32 -23.53 27.89 10.12
CA LEU A 32 -23.24 26.72 10.97
C LEU A 32 -24.52 26.03 11.44
N ASN A 33 -25.58 26.76 11.76
CA ASN A 33 -26.87 26.13 12.06
C ASN A 33 -27.47 25.42 10.85
N ASP A 34 -27.36 25.99 9.64
CA ASP A 34 -27.79 25.34 8.40
C ASP A 34 -26.95 24.09 8.12
N PHE A 35 -25.63 24.15 8.38
CA PHE A 35 -24.71 23.00 8.33
C PHE A 35 -25.20 21.88 9.25
N ARG A 36 -25.46 22.19 10.53
CA ARG A 36 -25.98 21.22 11.50
C ARG A 36 -27.32 20.63 11.06
N LYS A 37 -28.25 21.45 10.59
CA LYS A 37 -29.59 21.00 10.19
C LYS A 37 -29.58 20.11 8.96
N GLY A 38 -28.57 20.25 8.08
CA GLY A 38 -28.42 19.43 6.89
C GLY A 38 -27.98 18.00 7.17
N LEU A 39 -27.43 17.72 8.36
CA LEU A 39 -26.89 16.39 8.68
C LEU A 39 -27.97 15.42 9.17
N GLU A 40 -27.77 14.15 8.84
CA GLU A 40 -28.56 13.04 9.36
C GLU A 40 -28.18 12.70 10.82
N ASN A 41 -26.92 12.94 11.19
CA ASN A 41 -26.34 12.64 12.49
C ASN A 41 -25.61 13.85 13.13
N PRO A 42 -26.32 15.00 13.31
CA PRO A 42 -25.72 16.24 13.81
C PRO A 42 -25.22 16.18 15.25
N GLU A 43 -25.62 15.17 16.03
CA GLU A 43 -25.17 14.94 17.40
C GLU A 43 -23.66 14.67 17.49
N LEU A 44 -23.05 14.12 16.43
CA LEU A 44 -21.61 13.84 16.37
C LEU A 44 -20.75 15.12 16.35
N LEU A 45 -21.33 16.26 15.97
CA LEU A 45 -20.66 17.56 16.06
C LEU A 45 -20.45 17.99 17.52
N THR A 46 -21.23 17.46 18.46
CA THR A 46 -21.26 17.87 19.89
C THR A 46 -21.52 19.37 20.10
N TRP A 47 -22.16 20.03 19.13
CA TRP A 47 -22.49 21.45 19.23
C TRP A 47 -23.65 21.69 20.22
N PRO A 48 -23.56 22.74 21.07
CA PRO A 48 -24.59 23.05 22.05
C PRO A 48 -25.96 23.24 21.38
N ALA A 49 -27.03 22.67 21.94
CA ALA A 49 -28.38 22.82 21.40
C ALA A 49 -28.92 24.27 21.52
N ASN A 50 -28.50 24.98 22.57
CA ASN A 50 -28.92 26.36 22.90
C ASN A 50 -27.76 27.38 22.81
N GLY A 51 -26.65 27.01 22.17
CA GLY A 51 -25.48 27.89 22.05
C GLY A 51 -25.72 28.95 20.99
N ASN A 52 -25.56 30.23 21.34
CA ASN A 52 -25.75 31.34 20.39
C ASN A 52 -24.43 31.91 19.85
N ASP A 53 -23.28 31.37 20.29
CA ASP A 53 -21.98 31.95 19.96
C ASP A 53 -20.92 30.88 19.68
N PRO A 54 -20.77 30.43 18.42
CA PRO A 54 -19.75 29.47 17.98
C PRO A 54 -18.32 29.86 18.36
N CYS A 55 -18.03 31.16 18.40
CA CYS A 55 -16.74 31.73 18.73
C CYS A 55 -16.59 32.11 20.22
N GLY A 56 -17.69 32.13 20.99
CA GLY A 56 -17.70 32.52 22.40
C GLY A 56 -17.28 31.38 23.33
N PRO A 57 -16.86 31.64 24.58
CA PRO A 57 -16.41 30.59 25.50
C PRO A 57 -17.59 29.81 26.14
N PRO A 58 -17.61 28.45 26.07
CA PRO A 58 -16.70 27.60 25.30
C PRO A 58 -17.04 27.60 23.81
N SER A 59 -16.02 27.69 22.95
CA SER A 59 -16.22 27.70 21.50
C SER A 59 -16.81 26.37 21.05
N TRP A 60 -17.56 26.39 19.95
CA TRP A 60 -18.11 25.16 19.41
C TRP A 60 -16.97 24.20 19.02
N PRO A 61 -17.06 22.91 19.42
CA PRO A 61 -16.10 21.90 19.00
C PRO A 61 -15.91 21.94 17.48
N HIS A 62 -14.67 21.77 17.02
CA HIS A 62 -14.29 21.74 15.60
C HIS A 62 -14.46 23.06 14.83
N VAL A 63 -14.91 24.14 15.48
CA VAL A 63 -15.05 25.48 14.88
C VAL A 63 -14.00 26.42 15.47
N PHE A 64 -13.28 27.13 14.61
CA PHE A 64 -12.24 28.08 15.03
C PHE A 64 -12.52 29.46 14.45
N CYS A 65 -12.37 30.48 15.29
CA CYS A 65 -12.70 31.84 14.95
C CYS A 65 -11.55 32.81 15.16
N SER A 66 -11.58 33.91 14.39
CA SER A 66 -10.72 35.06 14.59
C SER A 66 -11.56 36.34 14.42
N GLY A 67 -11.51 37.24 15.41
CA GLY A 67 -12.28 38.48 15.38
C GLY A 67 -13.81 38.29 15.22
N GLY A 68 -14.37 37.21 15.78
CA GLY A 68 -15.82 36.91 15.71
C GLY A 68 -16.27 36.30 14.39
N ARG A 69 -15.34 36.01 13.48
CA ARG A 69 -15.61 35.33 12.21
C ARG A 69 -15.10 33.91 12.23
N VAL A 70 -15.84 32.99 11.61
CA VAL A 70 -15.43 31.60 11.45
C VAL A 70 -14.31 31.54 10.41
N THR A 71 -13.17 31.03 10.84
CA THR A 71 -11.97 30.91 10.01
C THR A 71 -11.64 29.45 9.68
N GLN A 72 -12.09 28.50 10.51
CA GLN A 72 -11.86 27.09 10.25
C GLN A 72 -13.01 26.21 10.73
N ILE A 73 -13.27 25.14 9.97
CA ILE A 73 -14.17 24.03 10.34
C ILE A 73 -13.37 22.73 10.15
N GLN A 74 -13.23 21.90 11.19
CA GLN A 74 -12.37 20.71 11.19
C GLN A 74 -13.09 19.49 11.75
N VAL A 75 -13.90 18.84 10.93
CA VAL A 75 -14.78 17.72 11.29
C VAL A 75 -14.33 16.41 10.63
N ARG A 76 -13.03 16.26 10.39
CA ARG A 76 -12.43 15.07 9.78
C ARG A 76 -12.78 13.79 10.54
N GLY A 77 -13.21 12.74 9.84
CA GLY A 77 -13.28 11.40 10.42
C GLY A 77 -14.36 11.22 11.48
N LEU A 78 -15.36 12.10 11.53
CA LEU A 78 -16.44 12.02 12.51
C LEU A 78 -17.58 11.09 12.07
N GLY A 79 -17.60 10.66 10.80
CA GLY A 79 -18.70 9.87 10.24
C GLY A 79 -19.94 10.71 9.94
N LEU A 80 -19.79 12.02 9.74
CA LEU A 80 -20.92 12.91 9.45
C LEU A 80 -21.54 12.57 8.10
N LYS A 81 -22.86 12.52 8.06
CA LYS A 81 -23.65 12.14 6.90
C LYS A 81 -24.70 13.20 6.57
N GLY A 82 -24.90 13.44 5.28
CA GLY A 82 -25.87 14.40 4.75
C GLY A 82 -25.23 15.48 3.88
N PRO A 83 -26.04 16.35 3.26
CA PRO A 83 -25.54 17.39 2.37
C PRO A 83 -24.90 18.57 3.10
N LEU A 84 -23.97 19.22 2.40
CA LEU A 84 -23.45 20.52 2.83
C LEU A 84 -24.42 21.67 2.47
N PRO A 85 -24.48 22.71 3.32
CA PRO A 85 -25.38 23.84 3.09
C PRO A 85 -24.89 24.68 1.89
N GLN A 86 -25.80 25.08 1.01
CA GLN A 86 -25.46 25.80 -0.24
C GLN A 86 -24.94 27.22 -0.02
N ASN A 87 -25.17 27.81 1.15
CA ASN A 87 -24.66 29.11 1.58
C ASN A 87 -23.27 29.04 2.25
N LEU A 88 -22.57 27.89 2.19
CA LEU A 88 -21.24 27.74 2.81
C LEU A 88 -20.20 28.75 2.27
N ASN A 89 -20.32 29.15 1.00
CA ASN A 89 -19.48 30.19 0.40
C ASN A 89 -19.60 31.57 1.02
N GLN A 90 -20.61 31.81 1.86
CA GLN A 90 -20.78 33.09 2.55
C GLN A 90 -19.90 33.20 3.81
N LEU A 91 -19.18 32.13 4.19
CA LEU A 91 -18.11 32.18 5.20
C LEU A 91 -16.85 32.83 4.62
N THR A 92 -16.94 34.12 4.28
CA THR A 92 -15.89 34.85 3.53
C THR A 92 -14.53 34.92 4.22
N LYS A 93 -14.44 34.59 5.51
CA LYS A 93 -13.20 34.55 6.30
C LYS A 93 -12.67 33.13 6.53
N LEU A 94 -13.30 32.13 5.91
CA LEU A 94 -12.88 30.74 6.00
C LEU A 94 -11.53 30.56 5.30
N GLN A 95 -10.55 30.06 6.06
CA GLN A 95 -9.18 29.81 5.62
C GLN A 95 -8.87 28.31 5.54
N ASN A 96 -9.49 27.50 6.41
CA ASN A 96 -9.25 26.06 6.47
C ASN A 96 -10.55 25.26 6.65
N LEU A 97 -10.85 24.41 5.69
CA LEU A 97 -12.02 23.54 5.67
C LEU A 97 -11.58 22.07 5.63
N GLY A 98 -11.80 21.34 6.72
CA GLY A 98 -11.49 19.93 6.86
C GLY A 98 -12.76 19.09 7.03
N LEU A 99 -13.24 18.52 5.94
CA LEU A 99 -14.44 17.68 5.85
C LEU A 99 -14.12 16.23 5.49
N GLN A 100 -12.85 15.89 5.35
CA GLN A 100 -12.40 14.64 4.77
C GLN A 100 -12.69 13.41 5.64
N LYS A 101 -12.81 12.24 5.01
CA LYS A 101 -13.11 10.95 5.67
C LYS A 101 -14.45 10.98 6.42
N ASN A 102 -15.51 11.43 5.77
CA ASN A 102 -16.88 11.38 6.29
C ASN A 102 -17.80 10.76 5.23
N GLU A 103 -19.11 10.86 5.41
CA GLU A 103 -20.15 10.38 4.50
C GLU A 103 -21.00 11.56 3.99
N PHE A 104 -20.38 12.73 3.81
CA PHE A 104 -21.07 13.89 3.23
C PHE A 104 -21.51 13.57 1.81
N ASN A 105 -22.76 13.84 1.47
CA ASN A 105 -23.35 13.40 0.21
C ASN A 105 -24.06 14.54 -0.54
N GLY A 106 -24.58 14.22 -1.73
CA GLY A 106 -25.27 15.19 -2.58
C GLY A 106 -24.32 16.16 -3.27
N LYS A 107 -24.88 17.27 -3.77
CA LYS A 107 -24.13 18.27 -4.54
C LYS A 107 -23.21 19.09 -3.64
N LEU A 108 -21.95 19.18 -4.03
CA LEU A 108 -20.97 20.04 -3.38
C LEU A 108 -21.38 21.52 -3.57
N PRO A 109 -21.40 22.36 -2.52
CA PRO A 109 -21.79 23.75 -2.65
C PRO A 109 -20.74 24.52 -3.46
N THR A 110 -21.15 25.59 -4.13
CA THR A 110 -20.18 26.49 -4.78
C THR A 110 -19.22 27.02 -3.72
N PHE A 111 -17.92 27.10 -4.03
CA PHE A 111 -16.93 27.80 -3.21
C PHE A 111 -16.58 29.17 -3.79
N SER A 112 -17.38 29.65 -4.75
CA SER A 112 -17.23 30.96 -5.34
C SER A 112 -17.13 32.04 -4.27
N ALA A 113 -16.16 32.95 -4.42
CA ALA A 113 -15.88 34.05 -3.50
C ALA A 113 -15.25 33.70 -2.13
N LEU A 114 -14.84 32.44 -1.89
CA LEU A 114 -14.00 32.07 -0.74
C LEU A 114 -12.52 32.45 -0.97
N SER A 115 -12.24 33.73 -1.19
CA SER A 115 -10.92 34.23 -1.58
C SER A 115 -9.84 34.09 -0.50
N GLU A 116 -10.21 33.88 0.76
CA GLU A 116 -9.27 33.64 1.87
C GLU A 116 -9.01 32.15 2.13
N LEU A 117 -9.70 31.25 1.44
CA LEU A 117 -9.56 29.80 1.63
C LEU A 117 -8.17 29.35 1.17
N GLN A 118 -7.43 28.73 2.08
CA GLN A 118 -6.07 28.24 1.84
C GLN A 118 -6.01 26.72 1.80
N TYR A 119 -6.80 26.05 2.63
CA TYR A 119 -6.80 24.59 2.75
C TYR A 119 -8.23 24.07 2.67
N ALA A 120 -8.48 23.20 1.69
CA ALA A 120 -9.76 22.53 1.52
C ALA A 120 -9.51 21.02 1.39
N TYR A 121 -9.94 20.27 2.40
CA TYR A 121 -9.88 18.82 2.44
C TYR A 121 -11.31 18.27 2.38
N LEU A 122 -11.70 17.81 1.20
CA LEU A 122 -13.04 17.31 0.88
C LEU A 122 -12.99 15.82 0.47
N ASP A 123 -11.82 15.21 0.55
CA ASP A 123 -11.52 13.84 0.14
C ASP A 123 -12.22 12.77 1.00
N PHE A 124 -12.49 11.60 0.40
CA PHE A 124 -13.18 10.47 1.02
C PHE A 124 -14.54 10.86 1.59
N ASN A 125 -15.47 11.19 0.69
CA ASN A 125 -16.87 11.50 0.93
C ASN A 125 -17.73 10.94 -0.22
N ASP A 126 -19.03 11.18 -0.18
CA ASP A 126 -20.02 10.69 -1.16
C ASP A 126 -20.63 11.84 -2.00
N PHE A 127 -19.87 12.91 -2.29
CA PHE A 127 -20.37 14.02 -3.09
C PHE A 127 -20.65 13.59 -4.55
N ASP A 128 -21.85 13.84 -5.03
CA ASP A 128 -22.33 13.35 -6.33
C ASP A 128 -22.05 14.31 -7.49
N THR A 129 -21.85 15.60 -7.21
CA THR A 129 -21.78 16.65 -8.24
C THR A 129 -20.84 17.75 -7.77
N ILE A 130 -19.92 18.15 -8.66
CA ILE A 130 -19.12 19.37 -8.48
C ILE A 130 -19.73 20.50 -9.34
N PRO A 131 -20.02 21.68 -8.76
CA PRO A 131 -20.59 22.78 -9.53
C PRO A 131 -19.52 23.41 -10.45
N SER A 132 -19.93 23.88 -11.63
CA SER A 132 -19.01 24.43 -12.63
C SER A 132 -18.26 25.68 -12.15
N ASP A 133 -18.87 26.47 -11.27
CA ASP A 133 -18.29 27.69 -10.69
C ASP A 133 -17.50 27.42 -9.39
N PHE A 134 -17.27 26.14 -9.02
CA PHE A 134 -16.62 25.76 -7.77
C PHE A 134 -15.27 26.45 -7.56
N PHE A 135 -14.46 26.55 -8.62
CA PHE A 135 -13.10 27.07 -8.57
C PHE A 135 -13.01 28.61 -8.68
N HIS A 136 -14.13 29.29 -8.93
CA HIS A 136 -14.14 30.72 -9.20
C HIS A 136 -13.70 31.53 -7.97
N GLY A 137 -12.64 32.32 -8.10
CA GLY A 137 -12.19 33.24 -7.04
C GLY A 137 -11.44 32.58 -5.88
N LEU A 138 -10.98 31.33 -6.02
CA LEU A 138 -10.14 30.63 -5.04
C LEU A 138 -8.67 31.08 -5.06
N THR A 139 -8.42 32.39 -5.05
CA THR A 139 -7.08 32.96 -5.32
C THR A 139 -6.01 32.66 -4.26
N SER A 140 -6.40 32.22 -3.05
CA SER A 140 -5.48 31.95 -1.94
C SER A 140 -5.27 30.45 -1.67
N VAL A 141 -5.91 29.56 -2.44
CA VAL A 141 -5.87 28.13 -2.14
C VAL A 141 -4.45 27.59 -2.35
N ARG A 142 -4.00 26.79 -1.38
CA ARG A 142 -2.69 26.14 -1.34
C ARG A 142 -2.82 24.63 -1.45
N VAL A 143 -3.87 24.07 -0.82
CA VAL A 143 -4.17 22.65 -0.87
C VAL A 143 -5.65 22.47 -1.16
N LEU A 144 -5.95 21.71 -2.21
CA LEU A 144 -7.28 21.27 -2.55
C LEU A 144 -7.27 19.76 -2.77
N ALA A 145 -7.90 19.03 -1.85
CA ALA A 145 -8.02 17.57 -1.88
C ALA A 145 -9.50 17.19 -2.07
N LEU A 146 -9.76 16.44 -3.14
CA LEU A 146 -11.09 16.05 -3.62
C LEU A 146 -11.22 14.53 -3.75
N ASP A 147 -10.15 13.77 -3.49
CA ASP A 147 -10.02 12.34 -3.81
C ASP A 147 -11.21 11.50 -3.32
N TYR A 148 -11.52 10.43 -4.06
CA TYR A 148 -12.57 9.47 -3.68
C TYR A 148 -13.91 10.15 -3.39
N ASN A 149 -14.42 10.85 -4.40
CA ASN A 149 -15.79 11.35 -4.43
C ASN A 149 -16.43 10.95 -5.77
N PRO A 150 -17.66 10.43 -5.77
CA PRO A 150 -18.34 9.94 -6.98
C PRO A 150 -18.89 11.07 -7.88
N PHE A 151 -18.14 12.17 -8.04
CA PHE A 151 -18.54 13.34 -8.82
C PHE A 151 -18.96 12.95 -10.23
N ASN A 152 -20.18 13.30 -10.61
CA ASN A 152 -20.71 13.14 -11.96
C ASN A 152 -20.45 11.71 -12.50
N ALA A 153 -20.61 10.66 -11.68
CA ALA A 153 -20.15 9.30 -11.99
C ALA A 153 -20.49 8.80 -13.40
N THR A 154 -21.73 9.06 -13.85
CA THR A 154 -22.21 8.68 -15.18
C THR A 154 -21.64 9.50 -16.33
N THR A 155 -21.49 10.82 -16.17
CA THR A 155 -21.07 11.72 -17.27
C THR A 155 -19.58 12.03 -17.28
N GLY A 156 -18.93 11.92 -16.12
CA GLY A 156 -17.65 12.56 -15.83
C GLY A 156 -17.75 14.09 -15.79
N TRP A 157 -16.61 14.71 -15.48
CA TRP A 157 -16.43 16.16 -15.50
C TRP A 157 -14.97 16.50 -15.83
N SER A 158 -14.73 17.70 -16.36
CA SER A 158 -13.40 18.20 -16.69
C SER A 158 -12.95 19.24 -15.68
N ILE A 159 -11.66 19.26 -15.36
CA ILE A 159 -11.07 20.32 -14.54
C ILE A 159 -11.12 21.64 -15.34
N PRO A 160 -11.82 22.67 -14.84
CA PRO A 160 -12.02 23.90 -15.58
C PRO A 160 -10.81 24.84 -15.47
N ASP A 161 -10.61 25.69 -16.49
CA ASP A 161 -9.41 26.54 -16.65
C ASP A 161 -9.26 27.58 -15.53
N GLU A 162 -10.36 27.96 -14.87
CA GLU A 162 -10.38 28.94 -13.79
C GLU A 162 -9.52 28.55 -12.58
N LEU A 163 -9.17 27.26 -12.42
CA LEU A 163 -8.22 26.83 -11.41
C LEU A 163 -6.81 27.43 -11.63
N GLN A 164 -6.48 27.89 -12.85
CA GLN A 164 -5.21 28.57 -13.14
C GLN A 164 -4.99 29.84 -12.31
N ASP A 165 -6.05 30.47 -11.82
CA ASP A 165 -5.99 31.69 -11.01
C ASP A 165 -5.44 31.42 -9.60
N SER A 166 -5.39 30.15 -9.19
CA SER A 166 -4.88 29.69 -7.90
C SER A 166 -3.35 29.58 -7.89
N VAL A 167 -2.64 30.69 -8.12
CA VAL A 167 -1.17 30.71 -8.27
C VAL A 167 -0.38 30.25 -7.03
N GLN A 168 -1.03 30.22 -5.86
CA GLN A 168 -0.48 29.70 -4.60
C GLN A 168 -0.71 28.19 -4.41
N LEU A 169 -1.39 27.53 -5.34
CA LEU A 169 -1.72 26.10 -5.25
C LEU A 169 -0.43 25.28 -5.25
N THR A 170 -0.21 24.56 -4.16
CA THR A 170 0.94 23.68 -3.95
C THR A 170 0.59 22.22 -4.15
N ASN A 171 -0.63 21.82 -3.75
CA ASN A 171 -1.10 20.45 -3.83
C ASN A 171 -2.53 20.41 -4.37
N PHE A 172 -2.69 19.74 -5.50
CA PHE A 172 -3.97 19.39 -6.07
C PHE A 172 -4.11 17.87 -6.13
N SER A 173 -5.15 17.35 -5.48
CA SER A 173 -5.42 15.92 -5.40
C SER A 173 -6.88 15.65 -5.73
N CYS A 174 -7.12 14.84 -6.74
CA CYS A 174 -8.45 14.53 -7.26
C CYS A 174 -8.43 13.12 -7.86
N SER A 175 -7.89 12.16 -7.12
CA SER A 175 -7.81 10.76 -7.53
C SER A 175 -9.17 10.08 -7.38
N ASN A 176 -9.53 9.18 -8.30
CA ASN A 176 -10.82 8.47 -8.26
C ASN A 176 -12.02 9.43 -8.14
N CYS A 177 -12.05 10.43 -9.03
CA CYS A 177 -13.05 11.52 -9.04
C CYS A 177 -13.78 11.61 -10.38
N ASN A 178 -13.70 10.58 -11.23
CA ASN A 178 -14.37 10.51 -12.53
C ASN A 178 -13.99 11.62 -13.54
N VAL A 179 -12.81 12.24 -13.37
CA VAL A 179 -12.32 13.31 -14.25
C VAL A 179 -12.09 12.79 -15.67
N ILE A 180 -12.55 13.51 -16.69
CA ILE A 180 -12.44 13.16 -18.11
C ILE A 180 -11.64 14.20 -18.90
N GLY A 181 -11.20 13.83 -20.10
CA GLY A 181 -10.56 14.74 -21.05
C GLY A 181 -9.03 14.76 -20.94
N PRO A 182 -8.35 15.70 -21.61
CA PRO A 182 -6.90 15.83 -21.54
C PRO A 182 -6.45 16.43 -20.21
N LEU A 183 -5.19 16.16 -19.83
CA LEU A 183 -4.55 16.84 -18.71
C LEU A 183 -4.37 18.34 -19.04
N PRO A 184 -4.92 19.28 -18.25
CA PRO A 184 -4.85 20.70 -18.58
C PRO A 184 -3.43 21.29 -18.57
N ASP A 185 -3.12 22.10 -19.59
CA ASP A 185 -1.80 22.71 -19.78
C ASP A 185 -1.38 23.64 -18.63
N PHE A 186 -2.34 24.30 -17.97
CA PHE A 186 -2.05 25.30 -16.95
C PHE A 186 -1.36 24.69 -15.72
N PHE A 187 -1.58 23.41 -15.41
CA PHE A 187 -0.91 22.74 -14.28
C PHE A 187 0.61 22.78 -14.42
N GLY A 188 1.15 22.64 -15.64
CA GLY A 188 2.58 22.76 -15.91
C GLY A 188 3.14 24.17 -15.68
N LYS A 189 2.27 25.20 -15.75
CA LYS A 189 2.64 26.62 -15.62
C LYS A 189 2.42 27.19 -14.21
N LEU A 190 1.79 26.43 -13.30
CA LEU A 190 1.53 26.90 -11.94
C LEU A 190 2.86 26.97 -11.15
N PRO A 191 3.26 28.17 -10.66
CA PRO A 191 4.61 28.39 -10.13
C PRO A 191 4.85 27.72 -8.78
N SER A 192 3.79 27.50 -8.00
CA SER A 192 3.87 26.95 -6.64
C SER A 192 3.56 25.45 -6.57
N LEU A 193 3.10 24.84 -7.68
CA LEU A 193 2.57 23.49 -7.67
C LEU A 193 3.69 22.46 -7.53
N THR A 194 3.62 21.66 -6.46
CA THR A 194 4.62 20.62 -6.16
C THR A 194 4.02 19.21 -6.17
N SER A 195 2.70 19.07 -5.95
CA SER A 195 2.02 17.78 -5.93
C SER A 195 0.77 17.81 -6.79
N LEU A 196 0.74 16.95 -7.81
CA LEU A 196 -0.42 16.74 -8.68
C LEU A 196 -0.79 15.25 -8.68
N ARG A 197 -1.99 14.95 -8.19
CA ARG A 197 -2.49 13.57 -8.05
C ARG A 197 -3.86 13.44 -8.71
N LEU A 198 -3.90 12.68 -9.80
CA LEU A 198 -5.08 12.49 -10.64
C LEU A 198 -5.29 11.02 -11.02
N SER A 199 -4.75 10.08 -10.25
CA SER A 199 -4.85 8.65 -10.50
C SER A 199 -6.30 8.15 -10.51
N TYR A 200 -6.58 7.03 -11.17
CA TYR A 200 -7.91 6.40 -11.17
C TYR A 200 -9.02 7.29 -11.74
N ASN A 201 -8.71 8.12 -12.75
CA ASN A 201 -9.69 8.91 -13.48
C ASN A 201 -9.85 8.37 -14.91
N ARG A 202 -10.40 9.17 -15.82
CA ARG A 202 -10.60 8.85 -17.24
C ARG A 202 -9.86 9.88 -18.11
N LEU A 203 -8.66 10.27 -17.69
CA LEU A 203 -7.82 11.19 -18.44
C LEU A 203 -7.29 10.52 -19.72
N SER A 204 -7.15 11.32 -20.77
CA SER A 204 -6.72 10.89 -22.10
C SER A 204 -5.65 11.81 -22.67
N GLY A 205 -5.08 11.46 -23.83
CA GLY A 205 -4.03 12.26 -24.47
C GLY A 205 -2.67 12.16 -23.78
N ALA A 206 -1.74 13.03 -24.16
CA ALA A 206 -0.37 13.03 -23.66
C ALA A 206 -0.17 13.99 -22.49
N ILE A 207 0.96 13.85 -21.79
CA ILE A 207 1.42 14.86 -20.83
C ILE A 207 1.81 16.12 -21.62
N PRO A 208 1.17 17.28 -21.40
CA PRO A 208 1.42 18.45 -22.23
C PRO A 208 2.85 18.99 -22.13
N ALA A 209 3.33 19.59 -23.22
CA ALA A 209 4.67 20.19 -23.26
C ALA A 209 4.84 21.37 -22.28
N SER A 210 3.74 21.95 -21.78
CA SER A 210 3.77 23.00 -20.74
C SER A 210 4.31 22.51 -19.39
N PHE A 211 4.37 21.19 -19.16
CA PHE A 211 5.00 20.60 -17.98
C PHE A 211 6.53 20.62 -18.03
N ARG A 212 7.11 21.00 -19.17
CA ARG A 212 8.56 21.17 -19.30
C ARG A 212 9.06 22.15 -18.24
N ASP A 213 10.13 21.77 -17.56
CA ASP A 213 10.76 22.56 -16.48
C ASP A 213 9.84 22.88 -15.28
N SER A 214 8.70 22.17 -15.15
CA SER A 214 7.81 22.31 -14.01
C SER A 214 8.51 21.97 -12.69
N MET A 215 8.12 22.66 -11.62
CA MET A 215 8.63 22.47 -10.26
C MET A 215 7.92 21.34 -9.49
N LEU A 216 7.11 20.54 -10.19
CA LEU A 216 6.44 19.37 -9.62
C LEU A 216 7.45 18.40 -9.01
N GLN A 217 7.13 17.95 -7.81
CA GLN A 217 7.84 16.90 -7.07
C GLN A 217 7.09 15.57 -7.19
N ILE A 218 5.76 15.61 -7.19
CA ILE A 218 4.91 14.43 -7.22
C ILE A 218 3.96 14.54 -8.40
N LEU A 219 4.02 13.55 -9.30
CA LEU A 219 3.13 13.41 -10.44
C LEU A 219 2.52 12.01 -10.47
N TRP A 220 1.25 11.91 -10.12
CA TRP A 220 0.50 10.66 -10.14
C TRP A 220 -0.62 10.74 -11.18
N LEU A 221 -0.47 9.97 -12.25
CA LEU A 221 -1.42 9.87 -13.37
C LEU A 221 -1.78 8.40 -13.67
N ASN A 222 -1.49 7.48 -12.75
CA ASN A 222 -1.66 6.05 -12.98
C ASN A 222 -3.13 5.59 -13.07
N ASP A 223 -3.31 4.43 -13.71
CA ASP A 223 -4.56 3.67 -13.79
C ASP A 223 -5.75 4.49 -14.30
N GLN A 224 -5.57 5.18 -15.43
CA GLN A 224 -6.68 5.90 -16.08
C GLN A 224 -7.57 4.91 -16.84
N ASP A 225 -8.87 4.96 -16.58
CA ASP A 225 -9.90 4.17 -17.25
C ASP A 225 -10.26 4.77 -18.63
N GLY A 226 -10.99 4.04 -19.46
CA GLY A 226 -11.48 4.53 -20.76
C GLY A 226 -10.39 4.65 -21.84
N GLY A 227 -9.33 3.83 -21.75
CA GLY A 227 -8.21 3.82 -22.70
C GLY A 227 -6.95 4.54 -22.18
N GLY A 228 -7.07 5.30 -21.10
CA GLY A 228 -5.97 5.95 -20.41
C GLY A 228 -5.14 6.95 -21.24
N MET A 229 -4.02 7.38 -20.66
CA MET A 229 -3.15 8.39 -21.28
C MET A 229 -2.18 7.77 -22.29
N THR A 230 -1.80 8.54 -23.30
CA THR A 230 -1.05 8.09 -24.49
C THR A 230 0.15 9.00 -24.78
N GLY A 231 0.95 8.67 -25.79
CA GLY A 231 2.03 9.52 -26.28
C GLY A 231 3.34 9.38 -25.49
N PRO A 232 4.38 10.13 -25.86
CA PRO A 232 5.70 10.00 -25.27
C PRO A 232 5.81 10.64 -23.89
N ILE A 233 6.75 10.14 -23.10
CA ILE A 233 7.04 10.64 -21.76
C ILE A 233 8.25 11.60 -21.72
N ASP A 234 8.77 12.05 -22.87
CA ASP A 234 9.99 12.89 -22.96
C ASP A 234 9.98 14.12 -22.04
N VAL A 235 8.79 14.70 -21.83
CA VAL A 235 8.59 15.89 -20.99
C VAL A 235 9.09 15.68 -19.55
N ILE A 236 8.94 14.46 -19.00
CA ILE A 236 9.34 14.18 -17.61
C ILE A 236 10.84 14.30 -17.41
N GLY A 237 11.64 14.05 -18.46
CA GLY A 237 13.10 14.13 -18.40
C GLY A 237 13.64 15.55 -18.17
N SER A 238 12.80 16.58 -18.26
CA SER A 238 13.14 17.98 -17.95
C SER A 238 12.68 18.44 -16.55
N MET A 239 11.84 17.66 -15.87
CA MET A 239 11.20 18.06 -14.62
C MET A 239 12.09 17.72 -13.42
N VAL A 240 13.20 18.45 -13.27
CA VAL A 240 14.31 18.15 -12.33
C VAL A 240 13.94 18.07 -10.85
N SER A 241 12.78 18.61 -10.46
CA SER A 241 12.27 18.60 -9.09
C SER A 241 11.54 17.31 -8.71
N LEU A 242 11.24 16.43 -9.67
CA LEU A 242 10.48 15.21 -9.43
C LEU A 242 11.16 14.28 -8.42
N THR A 243 10.37 13.81 -7.47
CA THR A 243 10.71 12.80 -6.48
C THR A 243 9.91 11.52 -6.70
N GLN A 244 8.66 11.63 -7.14
CA GLN A 244 7.76 10.50 -7.41
C GLN A 244 7.01 10.68 -8.74
N VAL A 245 7.09 9.66 -9.60
CA VAL A 245 6.39 9.62 -10.89
C VAL A 245 5.68 8.29 -11.04
N TRP A 246 4.35 8.30 -11.02
CA TRP A 246 3.52 7.12 -11.22
C TRP A 246 2.67 7.29 -12.47
N LEU A 247 3.05 6.58 -13.53
CA LEU A 247 2.39 6.59 -14.84
C LEU A 247 1.85 5.21 -15.24
N HIS A 248 1.89 4.24 -14.33
CA HIS A 248 1.51 2.86 -14.64
C HIS A 248 0.03 2.69 -15.01
N GLY A 249 -0.29 1.59 -15.69
CA GLY A 249 -1.67 1.28 -16.07
C GLY A 249 -2.26 2.26 -17.09
N ASN A 250 -1.44 2.68 -18.06
CA ASN A 250 -1.79 3.62 -19.13
C ASN A 250 -1.35 3.07 -20.50
N GLN A 251 -1.35 3.92 -21.53
CA GLN A 251 -0.95 3.59 -22.89
C GLN A 251 0.17 4.51 -23.40
N PHE A 252 1.07 4.96 -22.52
CA PHE A 252 2.22 5.78 -22.93
C PHE A 252 3.12 5.01 -23.90
N THR A 253 3.59 5.69 -24.95
CA THR A 253 4.39 5.13 -26.05
C THR A 253 5.76 5.79 -26.12
N GLY A 254 6.60 5.36 -27.06
CA GLY A 254 7.93 5.92 -27.26
C GLY A 254 8.96 5.37 -26.28
N SER A 255 10.19 5.87 -26.37
CA SER A 255 11.30 5.42 -25.54
C SER A 255 11.36 6.14 -24.19
N ILE A 256 11.95 5.48 -23.20
CA ILE A 256 12.36 6.14 -21.96
C ILE A 256 13.48 7.13 -22.30
N PRO A 257 13.35 8.43 -21.98
CA PRO A 257 14.27 9.45 -22.47
C PRO A 257 15.58 9.45 -21.66
N GLU A 258 16.72 9.62 -22.35
CA GLU A 258 18.06 9.58 -21.72
C GLU A 258 18.30 10.65 -20.65
N ASN A 259 17.66 11.81 -20.78
CA ASN A 259 17.74 12.89 -19.79
C ASN A 259 17.07 12.55 -18.46
N ILE A 260 16.31 11.45 -18.35
CA ILE A 260 15.72 10.99 -17.07
C ILE A 260 16.79 10.75 -16.00
N GLY A 261 18.01 10.36 -16.40
CA GLY A 261 19.15 10.23 -15.49
C GLY A 261 19.59 11.52 -14.81
N GLY A 262 19.17 12.68 -15.34
CA GLY A 262 19.40 14.00 -14.74
C GLY A 262 18.47 14.33 -13.57
N LEU A 263 17.42 13.54 -13.33
CA LEU A 263 16.44 13.76 -12.27
C LEU A 263 16.97 13.28 -10.91
N ILE A 264 17.99 13.96 -10.37
CA ILE A 264 18.74 13.55 -9.17
C ILE A 264 17.88 13.40 -7.89
N SER A 265 16.74 14.09 -7.84
CA SER A 265 15.80 14.05 -6.72
C SER A 265 14.84 12.87 -6.81
N LEU A 266 14.76 12.19 -7.96
CA LEU A 266 13.83 11.11 -8.20
C LEU A 266 14.13 9.94 -7.26
N ARG A 267 13.08 9.38 -6.67
CA ARG A 267 13.11 8.24 -5.75
C ARG A 267 12.26 7.10 -6.26
N GLU A 268 11.11 7.43 -6.86
CA GLU A 268 10.17 6.44 -7.34
C GLU A 268 9.78 6.71 -8.79
N LEU A 269 9.96 5.70 -9.63
CA LEU A 269 9.53 5.72 -11.03
C LEU A 269 8.76 4.45 -11.33
N ASN A 270 7.46 4.58 -11.56
CA ASN A 270 6.60 3.47 -11.94
C ASN A 270 6.00 3.69 -13.33
N LEU A 271 6.50 2.91 -14.29
CA LEU A 271 6.11 2.92 -15.70
C LEU A 271 5.40 1.62 -16.10
N ASN A 272 5.00 0.78 -15.14
CA ASN A 272 4.41 -0.53 -15.38
C ASN A 272 3.15 -0.48 -16.27
N GLY A 273 2.97 -1.42 -17.19
CA GLY A 273 1.71 -1.54 -17.92
C GLY A 273 1.49 -0.33 -18.82
N ASN A 274 2.43 -0.13 -19.76
CA ASN A 274 2.39 0.88 -20.79
C ASN A 274 2.85 0.25 -22.13
N GLN A 275 3.03 1.07 -23.17
CA GLN A 275 3.49 0.66 -24.49
C GLN A 275 4.88 1.26 -24.79
N LEU A 276 5.73 1.41 -23.76
CA LEU A 276 7.06 1.97 -23.91
C LEU A 276 7.98 1.00 -24.66
N VAL A 277 8.75 1.52 -25.61
CA VAL A 277 9.63 0.77 -26.52
C VAL A 277 11.09 1.17 -26.33
N GLY A 278 11.98 0.46 -27.00
CA GLY A 278 13.41 0.80 -27.05
C GLY A 278 14.21 0.34 -25.84
N LEU A 279 15.45 0.83 -25.77
CA LEU A 279 16.42 0.43 -24.75
C LEU A 279 16.13 1.07 -23.39
N ILE A 280 16.50 0.38 -22.31
CA ILE A 280 16.58 1.02 -20.99
C ILE A 280 17.83 1.92 -20.96
N PRO A 281 17.68 3.24 -20.75
CA PRO A 281 18.81 4.16 -20.68
C PRO A 281 19.80 3.77 -19.59
N GLN A 282 21.10 3.77 -19.92
CA GLN A 282 22.14 3.52 -18.91
C GLN A 282 22.16 4.63 -17.84
N SER A 283 21.76 5.83 -18.23
CA SER A 283 21.53 6.98 -17.36
C SER A 283 20.49 6.67 -16.27
N LEU A 284 19.35 6.05 -16.62
CA LEU A 284 18.34 5.57 -15.68
C LEU A 284 18.87 4.44 -14.78
N ALA A 285 19.58 3.46 -15.36
CA ALA A 285 20.12 2.34 -14.59
C ALA A 285 21.13 2.78 -13.52
N ASN A 286 21.82 3.90 -13.76
CA ASN A 286 22.79 4.49 -12.84
C ASN A 286 22.18 5.35 -11.72
N MET A 287 20.85 5.53 -11.70
CA MET A 287 20.16 6.31 -10.67
C MET A 287 19.97 5.50 -9.38
N ASN A 288 20.11 6.17 -8.24
CA ASN A 288 19.83 5.59 -6.92
C ASN A 288 18.35 5.73 -6.55
N LEU A 289 17.47 5.05 -7.29
CA LEU A 289 16.03 5.04 -7.02
C LEU A 289 15.73 4.09 -5.84
N GLN A 290 14.70 4.42 -5.07
CA GLN A 290 14.12 3.51 -4.08
C GLN A 290 13.27 2.43 -4.76
N MET A 291 12.51 2.83 -5.79
CA MET A 291 11.67 1.92 -6.58
C MET A 291 11.74 2.29 -8.06
N LEU A 292 11.97 1.28 -8.88
CA LEU A 292 11.90 1.35 -10.34
C LEU A 292 11.06 0.18 -10.85
N ASN A 293 9.90 0.47 -11.44
CA ASN A 293 9.05 -0.55 -12.04
C ASN A 293 8.85 -0.29 -13.53
N LEU A 294 9.36 -1.21 -14.34
CA LEU A 294 9.36 -1.21 -15.80
C LEU A 294 8.58 -2.40 -16.38
N ASN A 295 7.90 -3.18 -15.54
CA ASN A 295 7.20 -4.40 -15.96
C ASN A 295 6.15 -4.12 -17.05
N ASN A 296 5.80 -5.11 -17.86
CA ASN A 296 4.68 -5.05 -18.81
C ASN A 296 4.78 -3.85 -19.76
N ASN A 297 5.87 -3.80 -20.54
CA ASN A 297 6.11 -2.83 -21.60
C ASN A 297 6.65 -3.59 -22.84
N LEU A 298 7.17 -2.84 -23.82
CA LEU A 298 7.81 -3.36 -25.03
C LEU A 298 9.30 -2.99 -25.07
N LEU A 299 9.94 -2.87 -23.90
CA LEU A 299 11.35 -2.53 -23.79
C LEU A 299 12.21 -3.67 -24.33
N MET A 300 13.32 -3.33 -24.97
CA MET A 300 14.18 -4.27 -25.71
C MET A 300 15.67 -4.06 -25.41
N GLY A 301 16.49 -4.97 -25.93
CA GLY A 301 17.94 -4.91 -25.80
C GLY A 301 18.48 -5.50 -24.49
N PRO A 302 19.71 -5.12 -24.09
CA PRO A 302 20.34 -5.68 -22.91
C PRO A 302 19.73 -5.10 -21.64
N ILE A 303 19.58 -5.93 -20.62
CA ILE A 303 19.15 -5.49 -19.29
C ILE A 303 20.36 -4.86 -18.59
N PRO A 304 20.34 -3.58 -18.21
CA PRO A 304 21.48 -2.97 -17.52
C PRO A 304 21.56 -3.43 -16.07
N LYS A 305 22.74 -3.28 -15.44
CA LYS A 305 22.87 -3.44 -13.99
C LYS A 305 22.35 -2.19 -13.30
N PHE A 306 21.23 -2.32 -12.59
CA PHE A 306 20.60 -1.20 -11.90
C PHE A 306 21.27 -0.91 -10.55
N LYS A 307 21.34 0.37 -10.18
CA LYS A 307 21.70 0.81 -8.82
C LYS A 307 20.50 1.01 -7.88
N ALA A 308 19.30 1.02 -8.44
CA ALA A 308 18.08 1.20 -7.68
C ALA A 308 17.85 0.04 -6.70
N ALA A 309 17.25 0.34 -5.54
CA ALA A 309 17.10 -0.61 -4.43
C ALA A 309 16.09 -1.73 -4.73
N ASN A 310 14.96 -1.38 -5.35
CA ASN A 310 13.94 -2.33 -5.79
C ASN A 310 13.64 -2.09 -7.28
N VAL A 311 13.92 -3.10 -8.11
CA VAL A 311 13.74 -3.01 -9.56
C VAL A 311 12.96 -4.20 -10.08
N THR A 312 11.95 -3.92 -10.90
CA THR A 312 11.21 -4.93 -11.62
C THR A 312 11.10 -4.55 -13.10
N TYR A 313 11.31 -5.52 -14.00
CA TYR A 313 11.30 -5.32 -15.45
C TYR A 313 10.73 -6.52 -16.24
N SER A 314 9.98 -7.42 -15.61
CA SER A 314 9.38 -8.59 -16.27
C SER A 314 8.40 -8.21 -17.38
N SER A 315 8.09 -9.17 -18.26
CA SER A 315 7.16 -8.96 -19.39
C SER A 315 7.60 -7.81 -20.32
N ASN A 316 8.82 -7.93 -20.84
CA ASN A 316 9.44 -7.07 -21.85
C ASN A 316 10.19 -7.96 -22.86
N SER A 317 10.68 -7.38 -23.96
CA SER A 317 11.32 -8.06 -25.09
C SER A 317 12.86 -8.01 -25.03
N PHE A 318 13.46 -8.24 -23.85
CA PHE A 318 14.92 -8.20 -23.72
C PHE A 318 15.62 -9.34 -24.46
N CYS A 319 16.82 -9.06 -24.96
CA CYS A 319 17.62 -10.04 -25.71
C CYS A 319 18.29 -11.08 -24.81
N GLN A 320 18.47 -10.77 -23.51
CA GLN A 320 19.15 -11.62 -22.53
C GLN A 320 18.30 -11.71 -21.27
N PRO A 321 18.32 -12.86 -20.56
CA PRO A 321 17.54 -13.03 -19.33
C PRO A 321 18.16 -12.33 -18.13
N ASP A 322 19.49 -12.20 -18.08
CA ASP A 322 20.21 -11.73 -16.89
C ASP A 322 20.73 -10.28 -17.04
N PRO A 323 20.68 -9.48 -15.96
CA PRO A 323 21.26 -8.14 -15.93
C PRO A 323 22.77 -8.08 -16.19
N GLY A 324 23.16 -7.15 -17.06
CA GLY A 324 24.55 -6.84 -17.41
C GLY A 324 25.13 -7.69 -18.55
N GLN A 325 24.38 -8.64 -19.08
CA GLN A 325 24.76 -9.36 -20.29
C GLN A 325 24.50 -8.51 -21.54
N GLN A 326 25.39 -8.61 -22.53
CA GLN A 326 25.24 -7.93 -23.81
C GLN A 326 24.45 -8.80 -24.78
N CYS A 327 23.66 -8.18 -25.66
CA CYS A 327 23.09 -8.89 -26.80
C CYS A 327 24.19 -9.34 -27.77
N SER A 328 23.84 -10.22 -28.70
CA SER A 328 24.73 -10.57 -29.80
C SER A 328 25.07 -9.33 -30.64
N PRO A 329 26.26 -9.25 -31.25
CA PRO A 329 26.65 -8.09 -32.07
C PRO A 329 25.68 -7.78 -33.22
N GLN A 330 25.06 -8.82 -33.80
CA GLN A 330 24.05 -8.67 -34.84
C GLN A 330 22.78 -8.01 -34.28
N VAL A 331 22.31 -8.45 -33.11
CA VAL A 331 21.14 -7.86 -32.44
C VAL A 331 21.40 -6.41 -32.03
N ASN A 332 22.57 -6.09 -31.47
CA ASN A 332 22.91 -4.69 -31.14
C ASN A 332 22.86 -3.78 -32.38
N ALA A 333 23.43 -4.23 -33.50
CA ALA A 333 23.39 -3.47 -34.75
C ALA A 333 21.96 -3.21 -35.25
N LEU A 334 21.08 -4.20 -35.09
CA LEU A 334 19.66 -4.14 -35.46
C LEU A 334 18.83 -3.27 -34.50
N LEU A 335 19.11 -3.30 -33.19
CA LEU A 335 18.47 -2.44 -32.20
C LEU A 335 18.81 -0.96 -32.42
N ASP A 336 20.08 -0.65 -32.74
CA ASP A 336 20.51 0.69 -33.15
C ASP A 336 19.78 1.16 -34.41
N PHE A 337 19.53 0.25 -35.35
CA PHE A 337 18.73 0.54 -36.54
C PHE A 337 17.27 0.84 -36.18
N LEU A 338 16.64 0.03 -35.32
CA LEU A 338 15.28 0.29 -34.82
C LEU A 338 15.16 1.67 -34.15
N GLY A 339 16.15 2.04 -33.33
CA GLY A 339 16.21 3.37 -32.73
C GLY A 339 16.29 4.48 -33.78
N ALA A 340 17.11 4.31 -34.82
CA ALA A 340 17.23 5.28 -35.92
C ALA A 340 15.95 5.41 -36.76
N VAL A 341 15.11 4.37 -36.81
CA VAL A 341 13.79 4.38 -37.47
C VAL A 341 12.61 4.57 -36.50
N THR A 342 12.89 5.08 -35.30
CA THR A 342 11.89 5.50 -34.29
C THR A 342 11.00 4.37 -33.74
N TYR A 343 11.50 3.14 -33.65
CA TYR A 343 10.77 1.99 -33.07
C TYR A 343 9.34 1.84 -33.65
N PRO A 344 9.23 1.42 -34.92
CA PRO A 344 7.94 1.24 -35.56
C PRO A 344 7.24 0.00 -34.97
N LEU A 345 6.01 0.18 -34.47
CA LEU A 345 5.20 -0.85 -33.80
C LEU A 345 5.16 -2.20 -34.54
N ASN A 346 5.19 -2.21 -35.87
CA ASN A 346 5.15 -3.43 -36.69
C ASN A 346 6.43 -4.29 -36.58
N LEU A 347 7.56 -3.70 -36.22
CA LEU A 347 8.85 -4.39 -36.08
C LEU A 347 9.16 -4.72 -34.62
N ASP A 348 8.84 -3.83 -33.69
CA ASP A 348 9.21 -3.98 -32.28
C ASP A 348 8.61 -5.22 -31.62
N SER A 349 7.37 -5.60 -32.00
CA SER A 349 6.74 -6.81 -31.47
C SER A 349 7.26 -8.10 -32.11
N MET A 350 7.97 -8.01 -33.25
CA MET A 350 8.39 -9.15 -34.07
C MET A 350 9.91 -9.40 -34.03
N TRP A 351 10.69 -8.47 -33.49
CA TRP A 351 12.14 -8.56 -33.34
C TRP A 351 12.50 -8.92 -31.89
N THR A 352 12.33 -10.21 -31.54
CA THR A 352 12.51 -10.71 -30.17
C THR A 352 13.63 -11.74 -30.07
N GLY A 353 14.31 -11.78 -28.91
CA GLY A 353 15.38 -12.74 -28.62
C GLY A 353 16.78 -12.25 -28.99
N ASN A 354 17.76 -13.16 -28.89
CA ASN A 354 19.18 -12.81 -29.09
C ASN A 354 19.78 -13.27 -30.42
N ASP A 355 18.99 -13.99 -31.23
CA ASP A 355 19.40 -14.53 -32.51
C ASP A 355 18.32 -14.26 -33.56
N PRO A 356 18.58 -13.35 -34.53
CA PRO A 356 17.60 -12.99 -35.55
C PRO A 356 17.39 -14.09 -36.61
N CYS A 357 18.12 -15.21 -36.54
CA CYS A 357 18.16 -16.25 -37.57
C CYS A 357 17.52 -17.59 -37.17
N ILE A 358 17.23 -17.82 -35.88
CA ILE A 358 16.55 -19.05 -35.41
C ILE A 358 15.09 -19.06 -35.89
N GLU A 359 14.38 -17.98 -35.61
CA GLU A 359 13.08 -17.65 -36.21
C GLU A 359 13.27 -16.31 -36.92
N PRO A 360 13.39 -16.31 -38.27
CA PRO A 360 13.78 -15.10 -39.00
C PRO A 360 12.87 -13.94 -38.66
N TRP A 361 13.45 -12.91 -38.04
CA TRP A 361 12.73 -11.69 -37.73
C TRP A 361 12.11 -11.09 -38.99
N LEU A 362 10.97 -10.43 -38.84
CA LEU A 362 10.23 -9.87 -39.97
C LEU A 362 11.16 -8.98 -40.82
N GLY A 363 11.26 -9.33 -42.10
CA GLY A 363 12.08 -8.61 -43.08
C GLY A 363 13.57 -8.97 -43.07
N LEU A 364 14.03 -9.90 -42.23
CA LEU A 364 15.41 -10.39 -42.24
C LEU A 364 15.51 -11.73 -42.94
N SER A 365 16.64 -11.96 -43.63
CA SER A 365 17.03 -13.30 -44.09
C SER A 365 18.47 -13.56 -43.71
N CYS A 366 18.77 -14.83 -43.40
CA CYS A 366 20.09 -15.24 -42.94
C CYS A 366 20.76 -16.19 -43.92
N ASN A 367 22.09 -16.15 -43.93
CA ASN A 367 22.90 -17.11 -44.67
C ASN A 367 22.93 -18.49 -43.94
N PRO A 368 23.47 -19.55 -44.57
CA PRO A 368 23.59 -20.87 -43.95
C PRO A 368 24.45 -20.94 -42.67
N LYS A 369 25.18 -19.87 -42.32
CA LYS A 369 25.98 -19.77 -41.10
C LYS A 369 25.22 -19.11 -39.94
N GLY A 370 23.94 -18.75 -40.13
CA GLY A 370 23.16 -18.04 -39.11
C GLY A 370 23.52 -16.55 -38.98
N GLU A 371 23.98 -15.93 -40.06
CA GLU A 371 24.28 -14.49 -40.07
C GLU A 371 23.33 -13.75 -41.01
N VAL A 372 22.87 -12.57 -40.60
CA VAL A 372 21.96 -11.72 -41.38
C VAL A 372 22.62 -11.35 -42.71
N SER A 373 21.94 -11.64 -43.81
CA SER A 373 22.42 -11.46 -45.18
C SER A 373 21.54 -10.53 -46.01
N ILE A 374 20.24 -10.42 -45.68
CA ILE A 374 19.29 -9.54 -46.38
C ILE A 374 18.44 -8.80 -45.36
N ILE A 375 18.29 -7.49 -45.54
CA ILE A 375 17.26 -6.67 -44.87
C ILE A 375 16.27 -6.23 -45.94
N ASN A 376 15.00 -6.61 -45.80
CA ASN A 376 13.91 -6.28 -46.71
C ASN A 376 12.72 -5.72 -45.93
N LEU A 377 12.63 -4.39 -45.91
CA LEU A 377 11.63 -3.63 -45.16
C LEU A 377 10.96 -2.57 -46.06
N GLN A 378 10.64 -2.97 -47.29
CA GLN A 378 10.02 -2.09 -48.28
C GLN A 378 8.58 -1.74 -47.91
N LYS A 379 8.16 -0.51 -48.21
CA LYS A 379 6.75 -0.06 -48.12
C LYS A 379 6.11 -0.21 -46.72
N LEU A 380 6.92 -0.13 -45.67
CA LEU A 380 6.46 -0.21 -44.28
C LEU A 380 6.20 1.16 -43.64
N LYS A 381 6.29 2.25 -44.42
CA LYS A 381 6.13 3.65 -43.96
C LYS A 381 7.12 4.01 -42.84
N LEU A 382 8.32 3.47 -42.90
CA LEU A 382 9.37 3.76 -41.92
C LEU A 382 9.76 5.24 -41.97
N ASN A 383 9.87 5.86 -40.80
CA ASN A 383 10.38 7.22 -40.60
C ASN A 383 11.80 7.17 -40.03
N GLY A 384 12.50 8.30 -39.96
CA GLY A 384 13.81 8.42 -39.31
C GLY A 384 14.98 8.38 -40.31
N THR A 385 16.06 7.70 -39.95
CA THR A 385 17.33 7.69 -40.70
C THR A 385 17.91 6.28 -40.84
N LEU A 386 18.84 6.10 -41.78
CA LEU A 386 19.56 4.84 -41.93
C LEU A 386 20.73 4.78 -40.94
N SER A 387 20.65 3.88 -39.95
CA SER A 387 21.70 3.74 -38.94
C SER A 387 23.04 3.25 -39.54
N PRO A 388 24.18 3.86 -39.17
CA PRO A 388 25.52 3.35 -39.50
C PRO A 388 25.79 1.95 -38.94
N SER A 389 25.11 1.56 -37.85
CA SER A 389 25.28 0.28 -37.17
C SER A 389 25.02 -0.93 -38.07
N ILE A 390 24.20 -0.78 -39.12
CA ILE A 390 23.95 -1.85 -40.10
C ILE A 390 25.24 -2.33 -40.78
N ALA A 391 26.26 -1.46 -40.87
CA ALA A 391 27.57 -1.85 -41.39
C ALA A 391 28.30 -2.90 -40.53
N ASN A 392 27.87 -3.12 -39.28
CA ASN A 392 28.42 -4.16 -38.40
C ASN A 392 27.91 -5.58 -38.77
N LEU A 393 26.90 -5.68 -39.65
CA LEU A 393 26.42 -6.95 -40.19
C LEU A 393 27.34 -7.41 -41.33
N ASN A 394 28.48 -8.01 -40.98
CA ASN A 394 29.58 -8.33 -41.92
C ASN A 394 29.17 -9.21 -43.12
N SER A 395 28.12 -10.01 -42.97
CA SER A 395 27.60 -10.92 -44.00
C SER A 395 26.46 -10.34 -44.84
N LEU A 396 26.11 -9.07 -44.61
CA LEU A 396 25.05 -8.38 -45.33
C LEU A 396 25.36 -8.22 -46.82
N MET A 397 24.43 -8.66 -47.65
CA MET A 397 24.52 -8.66 -49.12
C MET A 397 23.57 -7.64 -49.74
N GLU A 398 22.35 -7.52 -49.19
CA GLU A 398 21.29 -6.72 -49.78
C GLU A 398 20.50 -5.94 -48.71
N ILE A 399 20.23 -4.68 -48.99
CA ILE A 399 19.30 -3.84 -48.22
C ILE A 399 18.21 -3.34 -49.18
N HIS A 400 16.96 -3.63 -48.85
CA HIS A 400 15.78 -3.18 -49.58
C HIS A 400 14.90 -2.32 -48.65
N LEU A 401 14.99 -1.01 -48.80
CA LEU A 401 14.22 -0.01 -48.03
C LEU A 401 13.36 0.87 -48.92
N GLY A 402 13.10 0.44 -50.16
CA GLY A 402 12.30 1.16 -51.14
C GLY A 402 10.88 1.50 -50.66
N GLY A 403 10.42 2.70 -50.99
CA GLY A 403 9.05 3.17 -50.72
C GLY A 403 8.75 3.45 -49.25
N ASN A 404 9.70 3.99 -48.50
CA ASN A 404 9.55 4.42 -47.11
C ASN A 404 9.67 5.96 -46.99
N ASN A 405 9.72 6.50 -45.78
CA ASN A 405 9.87 7.93 -45.51
C ASN A 405 11.19 8.23 -44.77
N LEU A 406 12.23 7.43 -45.03
CA LEU A 406 13.55 7.59 -44.42
C LEU A 406 14.25 8.82 -44.99
N SER A 407 15.07 9.47 -44.17
CA SER A 407 15.73 10.73 -44.49
C SER A 407 17.18 10.78 -43.99
N GLY A 408 17.87 11.89 -44.26
CA GLY A 408 19.23 12.13 -43.80
C GLY A 408 20.31 11.61 -44.76
N LEU A 409 21.53 11.49 -44.25
CA LEU A 409 22.69 11.03 -45.02
C LEU A 409 22.75 9.51 -45.05
N ILE A 410 23.23 8.96 -46.17
CA ILE A 410 23.54 7.53 -46.26
C ILE A 410 24.88 7.29 -45.55
N PRO A 411 24.97 6.37 -44.57
CA PRO A 411 26.21 6.13 -43.84
C PRO A 411 27.34 5.64 -44.75
N THR A 412 28.50 6.29 -44.68
CA THR A 412 29.69 5.88 -45.43
C THR A 412 30.23 4.52 -45.00
N ASN A 413 29.94 4.09 -43.76
CA ASN A 413 30.34 2.78 -43.23
C ASN A 413 29.84 1.61 -44.09
N LEU A 414 28.70 1.76 -44.77
CA LEU A 414 28.15 0.74 -45.67
C LEU A 414 29.08 0.41 -46.85
N THR A 415 29.97 1.33 -47.22
CA THR A 415 30.96 1.11 -48.29
C THR A 415 32.04 0.09 -47.91
N GLN A 416 32.19 -0.21 -46.61
CA GLN A 416 33.20 -1.14 -46.08
C GLN A 416 32.73 -2.61 -46.11
N LEU A 417 31.45 -2.87 -46.41
CA LEU A 417 30.88 -4.21 -46.42
C LEU A 417 31.40 -5.03 -47.62
N LYS A 418 32.15 -6.10 -47.33
CA LYS A 418 32.83 -6.95 -48.33
C LYS A 418 31.89 -7.84 -49.15
N SER A 419 30.69 -8.11 -48.66
CA SER A 419 29.72 -9.00 -49.31
C SER A 419 28.56 -8.25 -49.98
N PHE A 420 28.53 -6.92 -49.85
CA PHE A 420 27.42 -6.08 -50.27
C PHE A 420 27.29 -5.99 -51.79
N ARG A 421 26.06 -6.05 -52.29
CA ARG A 421 25.72 -6.13 -53.72
C ARG A 421 24.60 -5.18 -54.12
N LEU A 422 23.62 -4.95 -53.24
CA LEU A 422 22.44 -4.15 -53.56
C LEU A 422 22.04 -3.26 -52.38
N LEU A 423 21.86 -1.97 -52.67
CA LEU A 423 21.26 -0.98 -51.78
C LEU A 423 20.10 -0.31 -52.52
N ASP A 424 18.88 -0.71 -52.21
CA ASP A 424 17.67 -0.06 -52.71
C ASP A 424 17.09 0.90 -51.67
N LEU A 425 17.21 2.20 -51.96
CA LEU A 425 16.67 3.31 -51.18
C LEU A 425 15.64 4.12 -51.97
N SER A 426 15.09 3.55 -53.04
CA SER A 426 14.14 4.24 -53.91
C SER A 426 12.91 4.76 -53.16
N GLY A 427 12.34 5.88 -53.59
CA GLY A 427 11.12 6.45 -53.00
C GLY A 427 11.24 6.77 -51.50
N ASN A 428 12.32 7.44 -51.10
CA ASN A 428 12.58 7.95 -49.73
C ASN A 428 12.96 9.46 -49.80
N ASN A 429 13.55 10.02 -48.75
CA ASN A 429 13.97 11.42 -48.62
C ASN A 429 15.47 11.56 -48.25
N PHE A 430 16.36 10.73 -48.80
CA PHE A 430 17.80 10.84 -48.53
C PHE A 430 18.44 12.07 -49.19
N GLN A 431 19.53 12.58 -48.61
CA GLN A 431 20.24 13.77 -49.09
C GLN A 431 21.70 13.48 -49.47
N LEU A 432 22.33 14.40 -50.23
CA LEU A 432 23.73 14.32 -50.64
C LEU A 432 24.70 14.59 -49.45
N PRO A 433 25.96 14.08 -49.51
CA PRO A 433 26.56 13.30 -50.59
C PRO A 433 26.24 11.80 -50.54
N LEU A 434 26.18 11.17 -51.72
CA LEU A 434 26.13 9.70 -51.82
C LEU A 434 27.53 9.10 -51.53
N PRO A 435 27.65 8.08 -50.67
CA PRO A 435 28.89 7.36 -50.48
C PRO A 435 29.38 6.69 -51.77
N LYS A 436 30.70 6.62 -51.95
CA LYS A 436 31.32 5.90 -53.07
C LYS A 436 31.43 4.41 -52.74
N PHE A 437 30.57 3.61 -53.35
CA PHE A 437 30.63 2.15 -53.24
C PHE A 437 31.63 1.56 -54.25
N ARG A 438 32.15 0.38 -53.94
CA ARG A 438 33.01 -0.39 -54.85
C ARG A 438 32.27 -0.81 -56.13
N ASP A 439 33.03 -1.09 -57.18
CA ASP A 439 32.50 -1.62 -58.43
C ASP A 439 31.75 -2.94 -58.18
N GLY A 440 30.52 -3.03 -58.71
CA GLY A 440 29.64 -4.19 -58.54
C GLY A 440 28.55 -4.04 -57.46
N VAL A 441 28.54 -2.96 -56.66
CA VAL A 441 27.39 -2.64 -55.78
C VAL A 441 26.37 -1.82 -56.57
N LYS A 442 25.16 -2.35 -56.74
CA LYS A 442 24.04 -1.62 -57.34
C LYS A 442 23.37 -0.75 -56.28
N VAL A 443 23.34 0.56 -56.49
CA VAL A 443 22.67 1.52 -55.59
C VAL A 443 21.50 2.14 -56.33
N ILE A 444 20.28 1.94 -55.84
CA ILE A 444 19.04 2.46 -56.42
C ILE A 444 18.54 3.59 -55.53
N THR A 445 18.42 4.80 -56.08
CA THR A 445 18.03 6.01 -55.34
C THR A 445 16.92 6.81 -56.02
N ASP A 446 16.27 6.24 -57.03
CA ASP A 446 15.20 6.89 -57.77
C ASP A 446 14.07 7.34 -56.84
N GLY A 447 13.45 8.49 -57.12
CA GLY A 447 12.34 9.00 -56.31
C GLY A 447 12.75 9.57 -54.94
N ASN A 448 14.01 9.99 -54.76
CA ASN A 448 14.45 10.77 -53.60
C ASN A 448 14.54 12.28 -53.94
N PRO A 449 13.59 13.13 -53.51
CA PRO A 449 13.54 14.54 -53.92
C PRO A 449 14.78 15.35 -53.51
N LEU A 450 15.34 15.07 -52.33
CA LEU A 450 16.49 15.79 -51.77
C LEU A 450 17.83 15.43 -52.45
N LEU A 451 17.90 14.35 -53.23
CA LEU A 451 19.06 14.05 -54.08
C LEU A 451 19.05 14.84 -55.39
N VAL A 452 17.86 15.18 -55.90
CA VAL A 452 17.69 15.87 -57.19
C VAL A 452 17.78 17.40 -57.04
N ALA A 453 17.39 17.94 -55.87
CA ALA A 453 17.26 19.38 -55.62
C ALA A 453 18.56 20.21 -55.73
N ASN A 454 19.74 19.60 -55.88
CA ASN A 454 21.02 20.31 -56.00
C ASN A 454 21.64 20.31 -57.42
N HIS A 455 20.97 19.76 -58.43
CA HIS A 455 21.47 19.77 -59.82
C HIS A 455 20.92 20.92 -60.70
N THR A 456 20.14 21.85 -60.15
CA THR A 456 19.54 22.99 -60.90
C THR A 456 20.13 24.36 -60.58
N LYS A 457 21.38 24.46 -60.08
CA LYS A 457 22.09 25.75 -60.03
C LYS A 457 23.45 25.69 -60.71
N GLY A 458 23.42 25.75 -62.04
CA GLY A 458 24.56 26.12 -62.88
C GLY A 458 24.33 27.48 -63.56
N SER A 459 24.85 28.56 -62.97
CA SER A 459 25.33 29.78 -63.69
C SER A 459 26.23 30.62 -62.75
N PRO A 460 27.50 30.92 -63.12
CA PRO A 460 28.36 31.92 -62.47
C PRO A 460 28.67 33.10 -63.42
N PRO A 461 29.45 34.15 -63.04
CA PRO A 461 29.71 34.72 -61.71
C PRO A 461 29.37 36.23 -61.64
N ILE A 462 29.04 36.75 -60.45
CA ILE A 462 29.49 38.10 -60.06
C ILE A 462 30.25 37.96 -58.74
N SER A 463 31.42 38.58 -58.78
CA SER A 463 32.49 38.69 -57.80
C SER A 463 32.05 38.96 -56.36
N SER A 464 32.56 38.08 -55.50
CA SER A 464 33.00 38.20 -54.10
C SER A 464 33.29 39.62 -53.56
N PRO A 465 33.27 39.79 -52.22
CA PRO A 465 34.45 39.37 -51.45
C PRO A 465 34.18 38.28 -50.41
N MET A 466 35.03 37.26 -50.46
CA MET A 466 35.49 36.41 -49.35
C MET A 466 36.54 37.20 -48.51
N PRO A 467 37.13 36.62 -47.44
CA PRO A 467 36.60 35.82 -46.33
C PRO A 467 37.19 36.37 -44.98
N PRO A 468 37.05 35.72 -43.79
CA PRO A 468 37.92 34.57 -43.49
C PRO A 468 37.30 33.50 -42.56
N SER A 469 37.80 32.28 -42.71
CA SER A 469 38.10 31.41 -41.57
C SER A 469 39.64 31.28 -41.58
N PRO A 470 40.35 31.24 -40.43
CA PRO A 470 40.38 30.01 -39.63
C PRO A 470 40.58 30.19 -38.11
N ILE A 471 40.10 29.18 -37.36
CA ILE A 471 40.73 28.54 -36.19
C ILE A 471 41.35 29.46 -35.10
N SER A 472 40.84 29.28 -33.87
CA SER A 472 41.47 29.53 -32.56
C SER A 472 42.08 30.91 -32.28
N SER A 473 41.51 31.63 -31.32
CA SER A 473 42.22 32.02 -30.09
C SER A 473 41.35 32.91 -29.20
N LEU A 474 41.65 32.80 -27.91
CA LEU A 474 41.13 33.55 -26.78
C LEU A 474 41.24 35.08 -26.95
N SER A 475 40.22 35.77 -26.43
CA SER A 475 40.21 37.01 -25.62
C SER A 475 41.05 38.22 -26.06
N PRO A 476 40.57 39.46 -25.81
CA PRO A 476 41.22 40.22 -24.74
C PRO A 476 40.32 41.16 -23.92
N SER A 477 40.52 41.06 -22.60
CA SER A 477 40.70 42.12 -21.60
C SER A 477 39.89 43.44 -21.63
N SER A 478 39.19 43.62 -20.51
CA SER A 478 38.85 44.85 -19.79
C SER A 478 40.06 45.76 -19.50
N PRO A 479 39.87 47.05 -19.15
CA PRO A 479 40.86 47.86 -18.42
C PRO A 479 40.65 47.72 -16.89
N THR A 480 41.59 47.16 -16.11
CA THR A 480 42.80 47.75 -15.45
C THR A 480 42.51 48.33 -14.04
N THR A 481 43.30 48.14 -12.96
CA THR A 481 44.73 47.78 -12.81
C THR A 481 45.10 47.47 -11.32
N PHE A 482 45.80 46.32 -11.07
CA PHE A 482 47.01 46.04 -10.24
C PHE A 482 47.19 46.43 -8.73
N PRO A 483 48.18 45.85 -7.98
CA PRO A 483 48.92 44.55 -8.13
C PRO A 483 49.26 43.74 -6.83
N LEU A 484 49.43 42.41 -7.01
CA LEU A 484 50.47 41.43 -6.51
C LEU A 484 50.77 41.19 -5.00
N PRO A 485 51.52 40.10 -4.61
CA PRO A 485 51.95 38.89 -5.36
C PRO A 485 51.88 37.52 -4.60
N SER A 486 52.06 36.43 -5.40
CA SER A 486 52.83 35.16 -5.13
C SER A 486 52.33 34.18 -4.05
N SER A 487 52.48 32.84 -4.10
CA SER A 487 52.92 31.84 -5.09
C SER A 487 52.86 30.44 -4.42
N GLN A 488 52.59 29.40 -5.22
CA GLN A 488 53.03 28.00 -5.08
C GLN A 488 52.51 27.06 -3.95
N SER A 489 52.08 25.88 -4.43
CA SER A 489 51.96 24.54 -3.83
C SER A 489 53.20 24.03 -3.07
N PRO A 490 53.23 22.81 -2.48
CA PRO A 490 52.19 22.00 -1.82
C PRO A 490 52.67 21.28 -0.51
N SER A 491 51.73 20.54 0.13
CA SER A 491 51.92 19.27 0.86
C SER A 491 52.19 19.22 2.38
N SER A 492 51.40 18.34 3.01
CA SER A 492 51.71 17.41 4.11
C SER A 492 51.58 17.83 5.59
N LYS A 493 50.68 17.08 6.26
CA LYS A 493 50.83 16.36 7.55
C LYS A 493 51.22 17.11 8.84
N SER A 494 50.26 17.10 9.77
CA SER A 494 50.39 16.66 11.18
C SER A 494 50.96 17.63 12.25
N PRO A 495 50.61 17.42 13.55
CA PRO A 495 50.58 18.41 14.66
C PRO A 495 51.94 18.40 15.48
N PRO A 496 52.13 18.93 16.73
CA PRO A 496 51.18 19.37 17.78
C PRO A 496 51.58 20.55 18.74
N SER A 497 50.64 20.89 19.63
CA SER A 497 50.77 21.24 21.07
C SER A 497 51.53 22.47 21.62
N LEU A 498 50.84 23.10 22.61
CA LEU A 498 51.29 23.61 23.93
C LEU A 498 51.94 25.01 24.09
N SER A 499 51.16 25.87 24.78
CA SER A 499 51.46 26.51 26.07
C SER A 499 52.06 27.93 26.17
N ASN A 500 51.38 28.68 27.05
CA ASN A 500 51.87 29.60 28.10
C ASN A 500 52.19 31.08 27.82
N SER A 501 51.54 31.89 28.67
CA SER A 501 51.69 33.30 29.03
C SER A 501 53.12 33.70 29.47
N PRO A 502 53.45 35.00 29.72
CA PRO A 502 53.11 35.63 31.02
C PRO A 502 52.96 37.20 31.08
N ASN A 503 52.21 37.63 32.11
CA ASN A 503 52.37 38.74 33.09
C ASN A 503 52.67 40.23 32.77
N SER A 504 51.70 41.07 33.19
CA SER A 504 51.66 41.99 34.37
C SER A 504 52.17 43.45 34.36
N ASN A 505 51.27 44.32 34.90
CA ASN A 505 51.44 45.55 35.70
C ASN A 505 51.85 46.86 34.95
N GLN A 506 51.36 48.07 35.28
CA GLN A 506 50.92 48.65 36.56
C GLN A 506 50.04 49.93 36.38
N GLU A 507 49.43 50.38 37.49
CA GLU A 507 48.38 51.39 37.73
C GLU A 507 48.73 52.89 37.51
N GLN A 508 47.69 53.75 37.35
CA GLN A 508 47.40 54.88 38.26
C GLN A 508 45.98 55.50 38.10
N SER A 509 45.46 55.99 39.24
CA SER A 509 44.15 56.56 39.63
C SER A 509 43.89 58.00 39.13
N GLU A 510 42.75 58.73 39.24
CA GLU A 510 41.36 58.67 39.75
C GLU A 510 40.55 59.80 38.99
N PRO A 511 39.19 59.90 38.96
CA PRO A 511 38.48 60.75 39.94
C PRO A 511 36.98 60.42 40.29
N LYS A 512 36.51 61.13 41.32
CA LYS A 512 35.24 61.23 42.08
C LYS A 512 33.85 61.08 41.39
N ASN A 513 33.06 60.14 41.97
CA ASN A 513 31.71 60.21 42.56
C ASN A 513 30.51 60.94 41.87
N SER A 514 29.44 60.18 41.57
CA SER A 514 28.08 60.47 42.06
C SER A 514 27.19 59.21 42.10
N LYS A 515 26.47 59.03 43.21
CA LYS A 515 25.62 57.88 43.53
C LYS A 515 24.19 58.11 43.01
N LYS A 516 23.68 57.23 42.13
CA LYS A 516 22.24 56.89 41.96
C LYS A 516 22.08 55.79 40.88
N PHE A 517 22.50 54.54 41.15
CA PHE A 517 22.11 53.40 40.28
C PHE A 517 22.20 52.01 40.91
N LYS A 518 21.94 51.84 42.22
CA LYS A 518 22.03 50.52 42.88
C LYS A 518 20.71 49.92 43.41
N VAL A 519 19.55 50.49 43.06
CA VAL A 519 18.25 49.95 43.51
C VAL A 519 17.47 49.26 42.38
N ALA A 520 17.63 49.67 41.12
CA ALA A 520 16.85 49.13 40.00
C ALA A 520 17.23 47.68 39.61
N VAL A 521 18.52 47.30 39.75
CA VAL A 521 19.00 45.97 39.36
C VAL A 521 18.55 44.88 40.34
N ILE A 522 18.40 45.21 41.62
CA ILE A 522 18.00 44.24 42.66
C ILE A 522 16.49 43.93 42.56
N VAL A 523 15.66 44.92 42.22
CA VAL A 523 14.21 44.73 42.05
C VAL A 523 13.91 43.94 40.76
N ALA A 524 14.64 44.17 39.68
CA ALA A 524 14.50 43.40 38.44
C ALA A 524 14.92 41.93 38.62
N ALA A 525 16.03 41.68 39.33
CA ALA A 525 16.47 40.32 39.63
C ALA A 525 15.49 39.57 40.55
N ALA A 526 14.89 40.27 41.53
CA ALA A 526 13.87 39.69 42.42
C ALA A 526 12.56 39.40 41.69
N ALA A 527 12.15 40.24 40.73
CA ALA A 527 10.98 40.01 39.89
C ALA A 527 11.16 38.81 38.95
N VAL A 528 12.34 38.67 38.34
CA VAL A 528 12.65 37.52 37.48
C VAL A 528 12.75 36.22 38.30
N PHE A 529 13.35 36.29 39.50
CA PHE A 529 13.41 35.13 40.39
C PHE A 529 12.03 34.70 40.90
N THR A 530 11.15 35.66 41.22
CA THR A 530 9.76 35.35 41.63
C THR A 530 8.92 34.79 40.49
N VAL A 531 9.11 35.27 39.25
CA VAL A 531 8.47 34.68 38.06
C VAL A 531 8.98 33.25 37.80
N LEU A 532 10.28 33.01 37.93
CA LEU A 532 10.85 31.67 37.77
C LEU A 532 10.38 30.70 38.86
N VAL A 533 10.26 31.17 40.11
CA VAL A 533 9.70 30.38 41.21
C VAL A 533 8.21 30.12 40.99
N LEU A 534 7.44 31.09 40.51
CA LEU A 534 6.03 30.89 40.15
C LEU A 534 5.87 29.92 38.99
N LEU A 535 6.71 29.99 37.96
CA LEU A 535 6.71 29.03 36.85
C LEU A 535 7.15 27.63 37.30
N ALA A 536 8.11 27.53 38.22
CA ALA A 536 8.50 26.26 38.83
C ALA A 536 7.39 25.70 39.74
N ILE A 537 6.65 26.54 40.46
CA ILE A 537 5.49 26.13 41.25
C ILE A 537 4.32 25.74 40.34
N VAL A 538 4.06 26.46 39.25
CA VAL A 538 3.04 26.08 38.26
C VAL A 538 3.44 24.80 37.55
N PHE A 539 4.73 24.60 37.23
CA PHE A 539 5.25 23.36 36.65
C PHE A 539 5.23 22.22 37.67
N PHE A 540 5.53 22.48 38.94
CA PHE A 540 5.45 21.49 40.00
C PHE A 540 3.99 21.14 40.30
N VAL A 541 3.08 22.11 40.35
CA VAL A 541 1.63 21.91 40.48
C VAL A 541 1.07 21.25 39.24
N PHE A 542 1.56 21.53 38.04
CA PHE A 542 1.18 20.85 36.80
C PHE A 542 1.70 19.41 36.79
N CYS A 543 2.91 19.16 37.27
CA CYS A 543 3.47 17.81 37.46
C CYS A 543 2.80 17.05 38.61
N TYR A 544 2.34 17.74 39.67
CA TYR A 544 1.60 17.17 40.79
C TYR A 544 0.12 16.94 40.43
N LYS A 545 -0.49 17.81 39.61
CA LYS A 545 -1.81 17.58 38.99
C LYS A 545 -1.72 16.47 37.98
N LYS A 546 -0.69 16.41 37.13
CA LYS A 546 -0.46 15.29 36.22
C LYS A 546 -0.13 13.97 36.95
N ARG A 547 0.37 14.02 38.20
CA ARG A 547 0.51 12.86 39.10
C ARG A 547 -0.72 12.55 39.95
N LYS A 548 -1.69 13.48 40.09
CA LYS A 548 -2.91 13.32 40.91
C LYS A 548 -4.19 13.16 40.07
N ASP A 549 -4.16 13.55 38.80
CA ASP A 549 -5.17 13.31 37.77
C ASP A 549 -4.89 11.99 37.01
N SER A 550 -3.97 11.16 37.50
CA SER A 550 -4.07 9.71 37.32
C SER A 550 -5.11 9.18 38.31
N ALA A 551 -6.36 9.57 38.14
CA ALA A 551 -7.50 8.93 38.77
C ALA A 551 -8.26 8.15 37.69
N GLU A 552 -8.08 6.84 37.76
CA GLU A 552 -8.95 5.76 37.28
C GLU A 552 -9.57 5.89 35.88
N ALA A 553 -8.93 5.19 34.92
CA ALA A 553 -9.55 4.78 33.67
C ALA A 553 -10.66 3.74 33.96
N PRO A 554 -11.71 3.66 33.11
CA PRO A 554 -12.83 2.76 33.35
C PRO A 554 -12.36 1.31 33.29
N THR A 555 -12.76 0.51 34.28
CA THR A 555 -12.48 -0.92 34.33
C THR A 555 -13.34 -1.64 33.28
N ALA A 556 -12.68 -2.39 32.40
CA ALA A 556 -13.34 -3.33 31.51
C ALA A 556 -13.54 -4.63 32.29
N ILE A 557 -14.79 -5.01 32.53
CA ILE A 557 -15.13 -6.33 33.10
C ILE A 557 -15.57 -7.21 31.94
N VAL A 558 -14.93 -8.37 31.80
CA VAL A 558 -15.31 -9.43 30.87
C VAL A 558 -16.19 -10.42 31.62
N VAL A 559 -17.41 -10.64 31.12
CA VAL A 559 -18.29 -11.72 31.61
C VAL A 559 -18.18 -12.90 30.65
N HIS A 560 -17.73 -14.05 31.13
CA HIS A 560 -17.61 -15.27 30.33
C HIS A 560 -18.97 -15.96 30.14
N PRO A 561 -19.33 -16.38 28.90
CA PRO A 561 -20.50 -17.23 28.66
C PRO A 561 -20.28 -18.64 29.23
N LYS A 562 -21.33 -19.23 29.81
CA LYS A 562 -21.32 -20.62 30.31
C LYS A 562 -21.56 -21.68 29.23
N ASP A 563 -21.86 -21.30 27.99
CA ASP A 563 -22.14 -22.25 26.90
C ASP A 563 -21.85 -21.63 25.51
N PRO A 564 -21.01 -22.24 24.66
CA PRO A 564 -20.66 -21.74 23.33
C PRO A 564 -21.73 -21.98 22.23
N SER A 565 -22.92 -22.46 22.59
CA SER A 565 -23.96 -22.89 21.63
C SER A 565 -25.15 -21.92 21.48
N ASP A 566 -25.22 -20.86 22.30
CA ASP A 566 -26.39 -19.98 22.42
C ASP A 566 -26.18 -18.62 21.72
N PRO A 567 -26.99 -18.25 20.70
CA PRO A 567 -26.78 -17.04 19.90
C PRO A 567 -26.99 -15.71 20.65
N ASP A 568 -27.65 -15.71 21.82
CA ASP A 568 -27.94 -14.47 22.58
C ASP A 568 -26.89 -14.11 23.66
N ASN A 569 -25.82 -14.90 23.83
CA ASN A 569 -24.79 -14.66 24.85
C ASN A 569 -23.43 -14.26 24.21
N MET A 570 -23.28 -12.98 23.88
CA MET A 570 -22.00 -12.39 23.48
C MET A 570 -21.03 -12.20 24.66
N VAL A 571 -19.72 -12.31 24.41
CA VAL A 571 -18.69 -11.71 25.28
C VAL A 571 -18.95 -10.20 25.34
N LYS A 572 -19.44 -9.73 26.48
CA LYS A 572 -19.77 -8.32 26.70
C LYS A 572 -18.59 -7.65 27.39
N ILE A 573 -17.84 -6.82 26.66
CA ILE A 573 -16.88 -5.89 27.26
C ILE A 573 -17.69 -4.68 27.73
N ALA A 574 -18.10 -4.68 29.01
CA ALA A 574 -18.83 -3.56 29.59
C ALA A 574 -17.84 -2.56 30.21
N VAL A 575 -17.93 -1.31 29.77
CA VAL A 575 -17.18 -0.17 30.32
C VAL A 575 -18.07 0.51 31.36
N SER A 576 -17.77 0.35 32.65
CA SER A 576 -18.59 0.95 33.73
C SER A 576 -18.04 2.32 34.15
N ASN A 577 -18.89 3.34 34.18
CA ASN A 577 -18.58 4.66 34.77
C ASN A 577 -19.16 4.74 36.20
N ASN A 578 -18.29 4.90 37.20
CA ASN A 578 -18.71 5.12 38.58
C ASN A 578 -19.35 6.51 38.76
N THR A 579 -20.65 6.56 39.02
CA THR A 579 -21.30 7.70 39.70
C THR A 579 -22.18 7.15 40.83
N PRO A 580 -22.11 7.69 42.06
CA PRO A 580 -22.92 7.18 43.16
C PRO A 580 -24.32 7.80 43.13
N GLY A 581 -25.37 6.99 42.94
CA GLY A 581 -26.74 7.46 43.15
C GLY A 581 -27.86 6.59 42.56
N SER A 582 -28.55 5.88 43.46
CA SER A 582 -29.95 5.42 43.40
C SER A 582 -30.35 4.24 42.49
N ILE A 583 -30.62 3.13 43.20
CA ILE A 583 -31.49 2.02 42.83
C ILE A 583 -32.92 2.52 42.58
N THR A 584 -33.59 2.07 41.51
CA THR A 584 -34.97 1.53 41.48
C THR A 584 -35.36 1.17 40.04
N GLY A 585 -35.90 -0.04 39.86
CA GLY A 585 -36.29 -0.59 38.56
C GLY A 585 -37.73 -0.33 38.16
N ASN A 586 -38.04 -0.51 36.87
CA ASN A 586 -38.98 -1.52 36.37
C ASN A 586 -39.18 -1.38 34.85
N SER A 587 -39.33 -2.53 34.20
CA SER A 587 -39.73 -2.75 32.82
C SER A 587 -41.21 -2.44 32.57
N SER A 588 -41.56 -2.06 31.34
CA SER A 588 -42.78 -2.55 30.64
C SER A 588 -42.86 -2.05 29.20
N GLU A 589 -43.40 -2.94 28.37
CA GLU A 589 -43.57 -2.97 26.92
C GLU A 589 -44.69 -2.04 26.39
N ASN A 590 -44.63 -1.58 25.12
CA ASN A 590 -45.48 -2.08 24.01
C ASN A 590 -45.46 -1.22 22.72
N ARG A 591 -45.10 -1.89 21.61
CA ARG A 591 -45.78 -2.09 20.30
C ARG A 591 -46.62 -0.98 19.60
N ASN A 592 -46.22 -0.76 18.33
CA ASN A 592 -46.93 -1.01 17.05
C ASN A 592 -47.31 0.15 16.08
N SER A 593 -46.59 0.16 14.95
CA SER A 593 -47.05 -0.13 13.57
C SER A 593 -47.20 0.99 12.52
N GLY A 594 -46.51 0.80 11.39
CA GLY A 594 -47.06 0.98 10.02
C GLY A 594 -46.22 1.75 8.99
N GLY A 595 -45.64 1.06 7.98
CA GLY A 595 -45.57 1.58 6.58
C GLY A 595 -44.21 1.77 5.87
N VAL A 596 -43.58 0.67 5.42
CA VAL A 596 -42.83 0.40 4.15
C VAL A 596 -42.12 1.56 3.38
N GLU A 597 -40.77 1.61 3.43
CA GLU A 597 -39.83 1.50 2.28
C GLU A 597 -38.35 1.68 2.73
N ASN A 598 -37.56 0.60 2.56
CA ASN A 598 -36.10 0.46 2.47
C ASN A 598 -35.17 1.11 3.52
N ALA A 599 -35.13 0.51 4.72
CA ALA A 599 -33.99 0.57 5.63
C ALA A 599 -33.18 -0.73 5.55
N HIS A 600 -31.90 -0.67 5.12
CA HIS A 600 -30.96 -1.75 5.37
C HIS A 600 -30.43 -1.62 6.81
N VAL A 601 -30.95 -2.47 7.68
CA VAL A 601 -30.41 -2.78 9.01
C VAL A 601 -29.27 -3.79 8.84
N ILE A 602 -28.13 -3.59 9.52
CA ILE A 602 -27.30 -4.73 9.99
C ILE A 602 -26.84 -4.43 11.42
N GLU A 603 -27.35 -5.23 12.36
CA GLU A 603 -26.91 -5.34 13.76
C GLU A 603 -25.44 -5.77 13.86
N ALA A 604 -24.62 -5.02 14.60
CA ALA A 604 -23.32 -5.48 15.12
C ALA A 604 -22.95 -4.71 16.39
N GLY A 605 -23.60 -5.00 17.51
CA GLY A 605 -23.16 -4.50 18.82
C GLY A 605 -21.80 -5.12 19.20
N ASN A 606 -20.87 -4.31 19.73
CA ASN A 606 -19.66 -4.68 20.50
C ASN A 606 -18.29 -5.00 19.81
N LEU A 607 -18.06 -4.81 18.50
CA LEU A 607 -16.73 -5.13 17.90
C LEU A 607 -15.69 -3.98 17.85
N VAL A 608 -16.01 -2.75 18.25
CA VAL A 608 -15.07 -1.61 18.13
C VAL A 608 -14.27 -1.40 19.41
N ILE A 609 -12.93 -1.45 19.32
CA ILE A 609 -12.00 -1.25 20.45
C ILE A 609 -11.19 0.04 20.23
N SER A 610 -11.01 0.87 21.26
CA SER A 610 -10.21 2.11 21.14
C SER A 610 -8.71 1.82 20.94
N VAL A 611 -8.05 2.60 20.07
CA VAL A 611 -6.59 2.48 19.87
C VAL A 611 -5.82 2.73 21.15
N GLN A 612 -6.32 3.55 22.08
CA GLN A 612 -5.65 3.79 23.35
C GLN A 612 -5.56 2.52 24.21
N VAL A 613 -6.62 1.71 24.20
CA VAL A 613 -6.63 0.40 24.87
C VAL A 613 -5.63 -0.54 24.19
N LEU A 614 -5.66 -0.60 22.85
CA LEU A 614 -4.73 -1.44 22.08
C LEU A 614 -3.27 -1.03 22.24
N ARG A 615 -2.97 0.27 22.35
CA ARG A 615 -1.64 0.78 22.69
C ARG A 615 -1.25 0.40 24.11
N LYS A 616 -2.16 0.40 25.08
CA LYS A 616 -1.84 -0.02 26.45
C LYS A 616 -1.48 -1.51 26.50
N VAL A 617 -2.33 -2.37 25.95
CA VAL A 617 -2.15 -3.84 26.02
C VAL A 617 -0.96 -4.36 25.20
N THR A 618 -0.55 -3.64 24.15
CA THR A 618 0.62 -3.99 23.32
C THR A 618 1.91 -3.27 23.73
N ASN A 619 1.90 -2.51 24.83
CA ASN A 619 3.01 -1.63 25.24
C ASN A 619 3.44 -0.65 24.13
N ASN A 620 2.47 0.02 23.51
CA ASN A 620 2.62 0.94 22.38
C ASN A 620 3.27 0.28 21.15
N PHE A 621 2.83 -0.94 20.82
CA PHE A 621 3.35 -1.74 19.69
C PHE A 621 4.86 -1.98 19.80
N ALA A 622 5.32 -2.34 21.00
CA ALA A 622 6.73 -2.60 21.26
C ALA A 622 7.25 -3.81 20.44
N VAL A 623 8.52 -3.76 20.05
CA VAL A 623 9.13 -4.79 19.18
C VAL A 623 9.20 -6.15 19.88
N GLU A 624 9.36 -6.16 21.20
CA GLU A 624 9.33 -7.37 22.03
C GLU A 624 7.99 -8.11 22.01
N ASN A 625 6.90 -7.42 21.63
CA ASN A 625 5.58 -8.00 21.49
C ASN A 625 5.27 -8.40 20.03
N GLU A 626 6.20 -8.23 19.09
CA GLU A 626 6.00 -8.62 17.68
C GLU A 626 5.94 -10.15 17.54
N LEU A 627 4.79 -10.67 17.10
CA LEU A 627 4.58 -12.10 16.82
C LEU A 627 4.99 -12.47 15.39
N GLY A 628 4.90 -11.51 14.48
CA GLY A 628 5.32 -11.69 13.09
C GLY A 628 4.96 -10.49 12.22
N ARG A 629 5.65 -10.37 11.09
CA ARG A 629 5.45 -9.33 10.08
C ARG A 629 5.15 -9.97 8.73
N GLY A 630 4.02 -9.62 8.14
CA GLY A 630 3.59 -10.07 6.82
C GLY A 630 3.58 -8.93 5.80
N GLY A 631 3.20 -9.23 4.55
CA GLY A 631 3.09 -8.24 3.48
C GLY A 631 2.00 -7.17 3.69
N PHE A 632 1.17 -7.32 4.72
CA PHE A 632 -0.03 -6.52 4.97
C PHE A 632 -0.02 -5.84 6.34
N GLY A 633 1.00 -6.09 7.18
CA GLY A 633 1.10 -5.49 8.50
C GLY A 633 1.91 -6.33 9.49
N THR A 634 2.01 -5.80 10.71
CA THR A 634 2.73 -6.43 11.83
C THR A 634 1.73 -6.88 12.88
N VAL A 635 1.87 -8.10 13.36
CA VAL A 635 1.02 -8.67 14.42
C VAL A 635 1.74 -8.56 15.76
N TYR A 636 1.07 -8.01 16.75
CA TYR A 636 1.58 -7.83 18.11
C TYR A 636 0.78 -8.66 19.11
N LYS A 637 1.46 -9.19 20.13
CA LYS A 637 0.83 -9.74 21.32
C LYS A 637 0.33 -8.60 22.21
N GLY A 638 -0.93 -8.68 22.61
CA GLY A 638 -1.51 -7.83 23.63
C GLY A 638 -1.93 -8.63 24.85
N ALA A 639 -1.77 -8.07 26.04
CA ALA A 639 -2.28 -8.66 27.28
C ALA A 639 -3.21 -7.67 27.99
N LEU A 640 -4.43 -8.11 28.30
CA LEU A 640 -5.40 -7.37 29.11
C LEU A 640 -5.03 -7.43 30.60
N GLU A 641 -5.63 -6.55 31.41
CA GLU A 641 -5.37 -6.48 32.86
C GLU A 641 -5.80 -7.75 33.62
N ASP A 642 -6.73 -8.52 33.06
CA ASP A 642 -7.19 -9.81 33.57
C ASP A 642 -6.29 -10.99 33.16
N GLY A 643 -5.23 -10.75 32.39
CA GLY A 643 -4.30 -11.76 31.89
C GLY A 643 -4.71 -12.40 30.55
N THR A 644 -5.83 -11.99 29.96
CA THR A 644 -6.26 -12.50 28.65
C THR A 644 -5.32 -12.01 27.55
N ASN A 645 -4.75 -12.96 26.78
CA ASN A 645 -3.89 -12.66 25.64
C ASN A 645 -4.70 -12.47 24.35
N MET A 646 -4.28 -11.53 23.51
CA MET A 646 -4.87 -11.24 22.20
C MET A 646 -3.79 -10.97 21.14
N ALA A 647 -4.13 -11.16 19.88
CA ALA A 647 -3.28 -10.82 18.75
C ALA A 647 -3.82 -9.57 18.05
N VAL A 648 -2.98 -8.54 17.94
CA VAL A 648 -3.33 -7.24 17.35
C VAL A 648 -2.56 -7.07 16.04
N LYS A 649 -3.23 -7.26 14.91
CA LYS A 649 -2.68 -7.03 13.56
C LYS A 649 -2.79 -5.55 13.22
N ARG A 650 -1.65 -4.87 13.12
CA ARG A 650 -1.54 -3.46 12.75
C ARG A 650 -1.09 -3.34 11.31
N MET A 651 -1.92 -2.69 10.48
CA MET A 651 -1.56 -2.38 9.10
C MET A 651 -0.54 -1.23 9.09
N GLU A 652 0.57 -1.37 8.36
CA GLU A 652 1.64 -0.36 8.37
C GLU A 652 1.19 0.95 7.68
N ALA A 653 1.27 2.06 8.42
CA ALA A 653 0.79 3.37 7.99
C ALA A 653 1.67 4.08 6.94
N GLY A 654 2.85 3.52 6.61
CA GLY A 654 3.83 4.15 5.70
C GLY A 654 3.47 4.07 4.22
N VAL A 655 2.66 3.07 3.82
CA VAL A 655 2.20 2.84 2.44
C VAL A 655 0.82 2.16 2.52
N ILE A 656 -0.25 2.90 2.84
CA ILE A 656 -1.60 2.33 2.69
C ILE A 656 -1.88 2.26 1.18
N SER A 657 -1.48 1.16 0.55
CA SER A 657 -1.93 0.80 -0.79
C SER A 657 -3.44 0.48 -0.76
N ASN A 658 -4.17 0.74 -1.84
CA ASN A 658 -5.59 0.37 -1.96
C ASN A 658 -5.84 -1.11 -1.62
N LYS A 659 -4.86 -1.98 -1.94
CA LYS A 659 -4.88 -3.41 -1.60
C LYS A 659 -4.96 -3.67 -0.09
N ALA A 660 -4.19 -2.95 0.73
CA ALA A 660 -4.19 -3.16 2.19
C ALA A 660 -5.52 -2.73 2.84
N LEU A 661 -6.19 -1.71 2.28
CA LEU A 661 -7.49 -1.27 2.77
C LEU A 661 -8.61 -2.23 2.35
N ASP A 662 -8.58 -2.72 1.10
CA ASP A 662 -9.52 -3.73 0.61
C ASP A 662 -9.45 -5.01 1.45
N GLU A 663 -8.23 -5.45 1.80
CA GLU A 663 -8.03 -6.64 2.64
C GLU A 663 -8.54 -6.44 4.07
N PHE A 664 -8.29 -5.27 4.67
CA PHE A 664 -8.81 -4.92 6.00
C PHE A 664 -10.35 -4.93 6.03
N GLN A 665 -11.00 -4.36 5.00
CA GLN A 665 -12.46 -4.35 4.89
C GLN A 665 -13.04 -5.74 4.60
N ALA A 666 -12.39 -6.52 3.73
CA ALA A 666 -12.81 -7.89 3.42
C ALA A 666 -12.77 -8.78 4.67
N GLU A 667 -11.71 -8.66 5.47
CA GLU A 667 -11.53 -9.44 6.69
C GLU A 667 -12.62 -9.12 7.74
N ILE A 668 -12.96 -7.83 7.94
CA ILE A 668 -14.09 -7.43 8.80
C ILE A 668 -15.42 -7.96 8.24
N ALA A 669 -15.67 -7.78 6.95
CA ALA A 669 -16.94 -8.15 6.33
C ALA A 669 -17.25 -9.64 6.40
N VAL A 670 -16.22 -10.49 6.30
CA VAL A 670 -16.33 -11.95 6.38
C VAL A 670 -16.42 -12.41 7.83
N LEU A 671 -15.43 -12.06 8.67
CA LEU A 671 -15.35 -12.55 10.06
C LEU A 671 -16.45 -12.01 10.97
N SER A 672 -17.14 -10.92 10.58
CA SER A 672 -18.35 -10.48 11.28
C SER A 672 -19.56 -11.40 11.01
N LYS A 673 -19.56 -12.15 9.90
CA LYS A 673 -20.66 -13.04 9.47
C LYS A 673 -20.39 -14.52 9.71
N VAL A 674 -19.13 -14.91 9.88
CA VAL A 674 -18.73 -16.31 10.02
C VAL A 674 -18.12 -16.56 11.40
N ARG A 675 -18.61 -17.59 12.10
CA ARG A 675 -18.05 -18.04 13.38
C ARG A 675 -17.98 -19.56 13.40
N HIS A 676 -16.79 -20.10 13.61
CA HIS A 676 -16.59 -21.54 13.60
C HIS A 676 -15.35 -21.92 14.41
N ARG A 677 -15.37 -23.07 15.08
CA ARG A 677 -14.28 -23.55 15.97
C ARG A 677 -12.92 -23.70 15.28
N HIS A 678 -12.91 -23.86 13.96
CA HIS A 678 -11.70 -24.03 13.13
C HIS A 678 -11.38 -22.79 12.27
N LEU A 679 -11.98 -21.64 12.57
CA LEU A 679 -11.61 -20.35 11.98
C LEU A 679 -11.17 -19.42 13.11
N VAL A 680 -10.15 -18.60 12.88
CA VAL A 680 -9.69 -17.63 13.88
C VAL A 680 -10.74 -16.55 14.09
N SER A 681 -11.11 -16.32 15.35
CA SER A 681 -12.18 -15.41 15.72
C SER A 681 -11.69 -13.96 15.75
N LEU A 682 -12.41 -13.08 15.05
CA LEU A 682 -12.25 -11.63 15.19
C LEU A 682 -12.93 -11.16 16.48
N LEU A 683 -12.15 -10.71 17.45
CA LEU A 683 -12.64 -10.17 18.72
C LEU A 683 -13.06 -8.71 18.59
N GLY A 684 -12.42 -7.97 17.68
CA GLY A 684 -12.76 -6.58 17.40
C GLY A 684 -11.82 -5.94 16.41
N TYR A 685 -12.06 -4.66 16.13
CA TYR A 685 -11.21 -3.86 15.26
C TYR A 685 -11.14 -2.41 15.75
N SER A 686 -10.15 -1.68 15.27
CA SER A 686 -9.98 -0.26 15.56
C SER A 686 -9.61 0.53 14.33
N ILE A 687 -10.32 1.64 14.13
CA ILE A 687 -10.16 2.57 13.02
C ILE A 687 -10.06 3.98 13.63
N GLU A 688 -8.83 4.45 13.86
CA GLU A 688 -8.61 5.79 14.42
C GLU A 688 -7.46 6.48 13.66
N GLY A 689 -7.75 7.59 12.99
CA GLY A 689 -6.78 8.31 12.16
C GLY A 689 -6.23 7.45 11.00
N ASN A 690 -4.92 7.18 11.05
CA ASN A 690 -4.22 6.32 10.08
C ASN A 690 -3.98 4.90 10.61
N GLU A 691 -4.42 4.59 11.83
CA GLU A 691 -4.32 3.24 12.38
C GLU A 691 -5.48 2.38 11.86
N ARG A 692 -5.16 1.18 11.41
CA ARG A 692 -6.11 0.12 11.08
C ARG A 692 -5.63 -1.11 11.81
N LEU A 693 -6.40 -1.54 12.80
CA LEU A 693 -6.04 -2.62 13.72
C LEU A 693 -7.15 -3.67 13.71
N LEU A 694 -6.76 -4.93 13.57
CA LEU A 694 -7.64 -6.08 13.74
C LEU A 694 -7.21 -6.84 14.99
N VAL A 695 -8.16 -7.25 15.82
CA VAL A 695 -7.92 -7.90 17.11
C VAL A 695 -8.51 -9.30 17.05
N TYR A 696 -7.65 -10.29 17.23
CA TYR A 696 -8.00 -11.71 17.19
C TYR A 696 -7.71 -12.38 18.53
N GLU A 697 -8.28 -13.57 18.69
CA GLU A 697 -7.80 -14.51 19.71
C GLU A 697 -6.31 -14.82 19.52
N TYR A 698 -5.58 -14.90 20.62
CA TYR A 698 -4.16 -15.24 20.58
C TYR A 698 -3.97 -16.74 20.39
N MET A 699 -3.17 -17.13 19.41
CA MET A 699 -2.85 -18.52 19.09
C MET A 699 -1.43 -18.86 19.58
N PRO A 700 -1.28 -19.49 20.76
CA PRO A 700 -0.02 -19.61 21.49
C PRO A 700 1.05 -20.45 20.79
N GLN A 701 0.65 -21.48 20.03
CA GLN A 701 1.59 -22.34 19.32
C GLN A 701 2.00 -21.75 17.96
N GLY A 702 1.44 -20.60 17.55
CA GLY A 702 1.80 -19.92 16.31
C GLY A 702 1.38 -20.68 15.05
N ALA A 703 2.06 -20.41 13.92
CA ALA A 703 1.68 -20.93 12.62
C ALA A 703 2.24 -22.34 12.34
N LEU A 704 1.46 -23.18 11.66
CA LEU A 704 1.83 -24.55 11.26
C LEU A 704 3.14 -24.61 10.48
N SER A 705 3.42 -23.65 9.59
CA SER A 705 4.68 -23.59 8.85
C SER A 705 5.92 -23.56 9.76
N GLY A 706 5.81 -22.97 10.96
CA GLY A 706 6.89 -22.97 11.95
C GLY A 706 7.21 -24.38 12.47
N HIS A 707 6.17 -25.18 12.71
CA HIS A 707 6.26 -26.56 13.18
C HIS A 707 6.70 -27.55 12.10
N LEU A 708 6.42 -27.27 10.83
CA LEU A 708 6.84 -28.14 9.72
C LEU A 708 8.27 -27.84 9.26
N PHE A 709 8.62 -26.58 9.06
CA PHE A 709 9.87 -26.22 8.36
C PHE A 709 10.96 -25.67 9.28
N ARG A 710 10.56 -25.14 10.45
CA ARG A 710 11.47 -24.38 11.33
C ARG A 710 11.55 -24.94 12.75
N TRP A 711 10.96 -26.09 13.03
CA TRP A 711 10.89 -26.67 14.39
C TRP A 711 12.27 -26.80 15.03
N LYS A 712 13.29 -27.24 14.29
CA LYS A 712 14.69 -27.31 14.77
C LYS A 712 15.24 -25.96 15.19
N SER A 713 15.01 -24.93 14.38
CA SER A 713 15.49 -23.57 14.63
C SER A 713 14.75 -22.86 15.76
N LEU A 714 13.53 -23.31 16.06
CA LEU A 714 12.65 -22.78 17.09
C LEU A 714 12.69 -23.62 18.38
N ASN A 715 13.54 -24.65 18.45
CA ASN A 715 13.61 -25.62 19.55
C ASN A 715 12.24 -26.24 19.91
N LEU A 716 11.42 -26.53 18.89
CA LEU A 716 10.13 -27.21 19.04
C LEU A 716 10.30 -28.72 18.84
N GLU A 717 9.36 -29.50 19.35
CA GLU A 717 9.27 -30.93 19.03
C GLU A 717 8.58 -31.15 17.68
N PRO A 718 9.02 -32.14 16.87
CA PRO A 718 8.35 -32.49 15.63
C PRO A 718 6.89 -32.90 15.86
N LEU A 719 5.98 -32.44 14.99
CA LEU A 719 4.60 -32.89 15.04
C LEU A 719 4.49 -34.37 14.69
N SER A 720 3.92 -35.15 15.62
CA SER A 720 3.56 -36.55 15.40
C SER A 720 2.53 -36.69 14.27
N TRP A 721 2.45 -37.88 13.69
CA TRP A 721 1.49 -38.15 12.61
C TRP A 721 0.03 -37.89 13.02
N THR A 722 -0.35 -38.28 14.23
CA THR A 722 -1.69 -38.04 14.79
C THR A 722 -2.02 -36.56 14.85
N ARG A 723 -1.06 -35.74 15.31
CA ARG A 723 -1.24 -34.28 15.36
C ARG A 723 -1.41 -33.73 13.95
N ARG A 724 -0.62 -34.19 12.97
CA ARG A 724 -0.77 -33.77 11.57
C ARG A 724 -2.12 -34.16 10.97
N LEU A 725 -2.63 -35.36 11.26
CA LEU A 725 -3.97 -35.80 10.84
C LEU A 725 -5.09 -34.96 11.48
N ASN A 726 -4.97 -34.67 12.77
CA ASN A 726 -5.92 -33.80 13.49
C ASN A 726 -5.96 -32.39 12.88
N ILE A 727 -4.78 -31.81 12.60
CA ILE A 727 -4.64 -30.51 11.94
C ILE A 727 -5.26 -30.55 10.54
N ALA A 728 -5.00 -31.59 9.76
CA ALA A 728 -5.58 -31.76 8.43
C ALA A 728 -7.13 -31.77 8.47
N LEU A 729 -7.71 -32.53 9.40
CA LEU A 729 -9.17 -32.63 9.58
C LEU A 729 -9.78 -31.30 10.04
N ASP A 730 -9.13 -30.60 10.96
CA ASP A 730 -9.59 -29.31 11.48
C ASP A 730 -9.66 -28.24 10.39
N VAL A 731 -8.60 -28.13 9.59
CA VAL A 731 -8.54 -27.22 8.45
C VAL A 731 -9.61 -27.60 7.41
N ALA A 732 -9.81 -28.90 7.14
CA ALA A 732 -10.86 -29.36 6.23
C ALA A 732 -12.26 -28.96 6.69
N ARG A 733 -12.56 -29.12 7.99
CA ARG A 733 -13.83 -28.69 8.59
C ARG A 733 -14.03 -27.17 8.54
N GLY A 734 -12.96 -26.40 8.77
CA GLY A 734 -12.99 -24.94 8.62
C GLY A 734 -13.35 -24.51 7.19
N MET A 735 -12.73 -25.14 6.19
CA MET A 735 -12.98 -24.84 4.79
C MET A 735 -14.32 -25.35 4.27
N GLU A 736 -14.76 -26.55 4.70
CA GLU A 736 -16.11 -27.06 4.42
C GLU A 736 -17.18 -26.07 4.88
N TYR A 737 -17.00 -25.52 6.09
CA TYR A 737 -17.90 -24.52 6.64
C TYR A 737 -17.95 -23.26 5.77
N LEU A 738 -16.80 -22.71 5.36
CA LEU A 738 -16.75 -21.53 4.47
C LEU A 738 -17.39 -21.77 3.10
N HIS A 739 -17.21 -22.96 2.53
CA HIS A 739 -17.69 -23.26 1.17
C HIS A 739 -19.17 -23.63 1.13
N THR A 740 -19.68 -24.33 2.14
CA THR A 740 -20.96 -25.07 2.03
C THR A 740 -21.93 -24.84 3.18
N LEU A 741 -21.45 -24.64 4.41
CA LEU A 741 -22.31 -24.62 5.60
C LEU A 741 -22.63 -23.21 6.12
N ALA A 742 -21.87 -22.20 5.69
CA ALA A 742 -22.19 -20.80 5.95
C ALA A 742 -23.41 -20.34 5.12
N HIS A 743 -24.10 -19.30 5.58
CA HIS A 743 -25.24 -18.68 4.88
C HIS A 743 -24.89 -18.19 3.46
N GLN A 744 -23.60 -17.98 3.21
CA GLN A 744 -23.02 -17.48 1.97
C GLN A 744 -21.74 -18.28 1.72
N SER A 745 -21.45 -18.62 0.46
CA SER A 745 -20.24 -19.37 0.10
C SER A 745 -19.05 -18.41 -0.03
N PHE A 746 -18.00 -18.64 0.75
CA PHE A 746 -16.79 -17.81 0.78
C PHE A 746 -15.58 -18.57 0.25
N ILE A 747 -14.81 -17.96 -0.65
CA ILE A 747 -13.56 -18.50 -1.19
C ILE A 747 -12.38 -17.78 -0.55
N HIS A 748 -11.48 -18.51 0.11
CA HIS A 748 -10.37 -17.99 0.90
C HIS A 748 -9.24 -17.37 0.06
N ARG A 749 -8.87 -18.02 -1.05
CA ARG A 749 -7.87 -17.59 -2.06
C ARG A 749 -6.41 -17.57 -1.62
N ASP A 750 -6.13 -17.61 -0.32
CA ASP A 750 -4.76 -17.67 0.23
C ASP A 750 -4.57 -18.69 1.35
N LEU A 751 -5.11 -19.90 1.17
CA LEU A 751 -4.91 -20.99 2.13
C LEU A 751 -3.48 -21.57 1.99
N LYS A 752 -2.71 -21.53 3.08
CA LYS A 752 -1.32 -22.01 3.16
C LYS A 752 -0.94 -22.34 4.60
N SER A 753 0.15 -23.09 4.82
CA SER A 753 0.58 -23.50 6.16
C SER A 753 0.98 -22.34 7.09
N SER A 754 1.32 -21.16 6.57
CA SER A 754 1.56 -19.96 7.39
C SER A 754 0.28 -19.23 7.84
N ASN A 755 -0.86 -19.52 7.19
CA ASN A 755 -2.17 -18.97 7.53
C ASN A 755 -3.02 -19.96 8.37
N ILE A 756 -2.43 -21.07 8.82
CA ILE A 756 -3.03 -22.04 9.73
C ILE A 756 -2.36 -21.89 11.09
N LEU A 757 -3.12 -21.47 12.10
CA LEU A 757 -2.63 -21.21 13.46
C LEU A 757 -3.05 -22.34 14.41
N LEU A 758 -2.22 -22.59 15.42
CA LEU A 758 -2.40 -23.67 16.39
C LEU A 758 -2.64 -23.10 17.79
N ASP A 759 -3.63 -23.64 18.49
CA ASP A 759 -3.89 -23.33 19.91
C ASP A 759 -3.09 -24.24 20.85
N ASP A 760 -3.28 -24.07 22.17
CA ASP A 760 -2.54 -24.83 23.19
C ASP A 760 -2.72 -26.35 23.06
N ASP A 761 -3.86 -26.80 22.54
CA ASP A 761 -4.19 -28.21 22.31
C ASP A 761 -3.77 -28.68 20.91
N PHE A 762 -2.99 -27.88 20.17
CA PHE A 762 -2.60 -28.12 18.78
C PHE A 762 -3.79 -28.30 17.82
N ARG A 763 -4.94 -27.70 18.14
CA ARG A 763 -6.09 -27.65 17.23
C ARG A 763 -5.88 -26.53 16.24
N ALA A 764 -6.25 -26.79 14.98
CA ALA A 764 -5.97 -25.88 13.90
C ALA A 764 -7.13 -24.91 13.64
N LYS A 765 -6.77 -23.64 13.40
CA LYS A 765 -7.69 -22.60 12.94
C LYS A 765 -7.15 -21.89 11.71
N VAL A 766 -8.01 -21.69 10.71
CA VAL A 766 -7.68 -20.94 9.49
C VAL A 766 -7.75 -19.44 9.77
N SER A 767 -6.77 -18.69 9.29
CA SER A 767 -6.59 -17.25 9.49
C SER A 767 -6.31 -16.51 8.18
N ASP A 768 -6.29 -15.16 8.25
CA ASP A 768 -5.94 -14.24 7.16
C ASP A 768 -6.96 -14.20 6.02
N PHE A 769 -8.09 -13.57 6.31
CA PHE A 769 -9.26 -13.50 5.43
C PHE A 769 -9.22 -12.30 4.46
N GLY A 770 -8.09 -11.60 4.36
CA GLY A 770 -7.95 -10.37 3.58
C GLY A 770 -8.27 -10.54 2.09
N LEU A 771 -8.01 -11.72 1.51
CA LEU A 771 -8.26 -11.98 0.08
C LEU A 771 -9.61 -12.64 -0.21
N VAL A 772 -10.42 -12.90 0.81
CA VAL A 772 -11.65 -13.68 0.70
C VAL A 772 -12.66 -13.00 -0.24
N LYS A 773 -13.38 -13.82 -1.00
CA LYS A 773 -14.46 -13.35 -1.88
C LYS A 773 -15.74 -14.16 -1.67
N LEU A 774 -16.86 -13.48 -1.78
CA LEU A 774 -18.18 -14.10 -1.85
C LEU A 774 -18.35 -14.77 -3.23
N ALA A 775 -18.74 -16.04 -3.24
CA ALA A 775 -19.16 -16.73 -4.46
C ALA A 775 -20.65 -16.44 -4.70
N PRO A 776 -21.04 -15.82 -5.84
CA PRO A 776 -22.44 -15.54 -6.17
C PRO A 776 -23.23 -16.83 -6.40
N ASP A 777 -24.47 -16.87 -5.87
CA ASP A 777 -25.36 -18.02 -5.98
C ASP A 777 -25.66 -18.34 -7.46
N GLY A 778 -25.28 -19.54 -7.90
CA GLY A 778 -25.63 -20.07 -9.23
C GLY A 778 -24.66 -19.79 -10.38
N GLU A 779 -23.63 -18.95 -10.20
CA GLU A 779 -22.58 -18.75 -11.22
C GLU A 779 -21.30 -19.56 -10.89
N LYS A 780 -20.87 -20.42 -11.82
CA LYS A 780 -19.79 -21.39 -11.62
C LYS A 780 -18.36 -20.80 -11.53
N SER A 781 -18.20 -19.47 -11.63
CA SER A 781 -16.88 -18.82 -11.56
C SER A 781 -16.99 -17.30 -11.54
N VAL A 782 -16.17 -16.63 -10.73
CA VAL A 782 -16.04 -15.16 -10.73
C VAL A 782 -14.73 -14.76 -11.37
N ALA A 783 -14.73 -13.85 -12.36
CA ALA A 783 -13.49 -13.27 -12.87
C ALA A 783 -12.97 -12.22 -11.88
N THR A 784 -11.74 -12.41 -11.37
CA THR A 784 -11.15 -11.51 -10.37
C THR A 784 -9.69 -11.22 -10.71
N ARG A 785 -9.14 -10.12 -10.17
CA ARG A 785 -7.68 -9.86 -10.24
C ARG A 785 -6.95 -11.03 -9.58
N LEU A 786 -5.94 -11.58 -10.27
CA LEU A 786 -5.13 -12.69 -9.76
C LEU A 786 -4.46 -12.27 -8.43
N ALA A 787 -4.78 -13.00 -7.36
CA ALA A 787 -4.21 -12.82 -6.03
C ALA A 787 -4.14 -14.17 -5.30
N GLY A 788 -3.06 -14.40 -4.57
CA GLY A 788 -2.74 -15.62 -3.80
C GLY A 788 -1.23 -15.86 -3.73
N THR A 789 -0.80 -16.86 -2.97
CA THR A 789 0.63 -17.19 -2.79
C THR A 789 1.12 -18.21 -3.84
N PHE A 790 2.24 -17.90 -4.52
CA PHE A 790 2.90 -18.82 -5.45
C PHE A 790 3.26 -20.16 -4.76
N GLY A 791 3.02 -21.27 -5.45
CA GLY A 791 3.11 -22.62 -4.90
C GLY A 791 1.76 -23.20 -4.44
N TYR A 792 0.80 -22.35 -4.04
CA TYR A 792 -0.55 -22.77 -3.63
C TYR A 792 -1.64 -22.38 -4.64
N LEU A 793 -1.30 -21.58 -5.66
CA LEU A 793 -2.23 -21.12 -6.71
C LEU A 793 -2.64 -22.28 -7.64
N ALA A 794 -3.95 -22.46 -7.80
CA ALA A 794 -4.49 -23.43 -8.72
C ALA A 794 -4.19 -23.04 -10.20
N PRO A 795 -3.78 -23.98 -11.07
CA PRO A 795 -3.35 -23.68 -12.43
C PRO A 795 -4.40 -22.95 -13.28
N GLU A 796 -5.65 -23.36 -13.20
CA GLU A 796 -6.77 -22.75 -13.94
C GLU A 796 -7.02 -21.31 -13.48
N TYR A 797 -6.85 -21.03 -12.20
CA TYR A 797 -7.05 -19.69 -11.65
C TYR A 797 -5.90 -18.77 -12.08
N ALA A 798 -4.66 -19.30 -12.08
CA ALA A 798 -3.50 -18.58 -12.59
C ALA A 798 -3.60 -18.22 -14.08
N VAL A 799 -4.19 -19.11 -14.90
CA VAL A 799 -4.31 -18.91 -16.35
C VAL A 799 -5.55 -18.08 -16.73
N THR A 800 -6.70 -18.33 -16.10
CA THR A 800 -7.98 -17.76 -16.55
C THR A 800 -8.46 -16.57 -15.72
N GLY A 801 -7.89 -16.33 -14.54
CA GLY A 801 -8.37 -15.34 -13.56
C GLY A 801 -9.74 -15.64 -12.96
N LYS A 802 -10.34 -16.79 -13.30
CA LYS A 802 -11.63 -17.25 -12.78
C LYS A 802 -11.43 -18.03 -11.48
N ILE A 803 -12.07 -17.57 -10.41
CA ILE A 803 -11.98 -18.21 -9.10
C ILE A 803 -13.22 -19.05 -8.79
N THR A 804 -13.00 -20.21 -8.17
CA THR A 804 -14.04 -21.14 -7.67
C THR A 804 -13.60 -21.71 -6.31
N THR A 805 -14.51 -22.34 -5.57
CA THR A 805 -14.17 -23.08 -4.33
C THR A 805 -13.12 -24.17 -4.57
N LYS A 806 -13.05 -24.74 -5.79
CA LYS A 806 -12.05 -25.74 -6.17
C LYS A 806 -10.62 -25.21 -6.21
N ALA A 807 -10.42 -23.89 -6.25
CA ALA A 807 -9.10 -23.31 -6.14
C ALA A 807 -8.55 -23.45 -4.70
N ASP A 808 -9.38 -23.25 -3.68
CA ASP A 808 -9.00 -23.49 -2.28
C ASP A 808 -8.74 -24.98 -2.01
N VAL A 809 -9.49 -25.88 -2.66
CA VAL A 809 -9.25 -27.32 -2.58
C VAL A 809 -7.85 -27.68 -3.10
N PHE A 810 -7.41 -27.03 -4.18
CA PHE A 810 -6.05 -27.20 -4.69
C PHE A 810 -5.02 -26.75 -3.65
N SER A 811 -5.19 -25.56 -3.07
CA SER A 811 -4.30 -25.04 -2.03
C SER A 811 -4.26 -25.94 -0.80
N TYR A 812 -5.41 -26.49 -0.37
CA TYR A 812 -5.50 -27.48 0.71
C TYR A 812 -4.74 -28.77 0.38
N GLY A 813 -4.83 -29.25 -0.87
CA GLY A 813 -4.07 -30.39 -1.34
C GLY A 813 -2.55 -30.18 -1.25
N VAL A 814 -2.06 -28.97 -1.50
CA VAL A 814 -0.66 -28.61 -1.28
C VAL A 814 -0.31 -28.66 0.21
N VAL A 815 -1.16 -28.14 1.10
CA VAL A 815 -0.95 -28.23 2.57
C VAL A 815 -0.89 -29.70 3.05
N LEU A 816 -1.71 -30.60 2.48
CA LEU A 816 -1.60 -32.03 2.78
C LEU A 816 -0.25 -32.62 2.37
N MET A 817 0.30 -32.19 1.23
CA MET A 817 1.65 -32.61 0.80
C MET A 817 2.70 -32.09 1.77
N GLU A 818 2.60 -30.84 2.22
CA GLU A 818 3.52 -30.27 3.23
C GLU A 818 3.47 -31.05 4.56
N LEU A 819 2.28 -31.46 5.01
CA LEU A 819 2.10 -32.28 6.20
C LEU A 819 2.73 -33.68 6.05
N LEU A 820 2.70 -34.26 4.84
CA LEU A 820 3.27 -35.57 4.57
C LEU A 820 4.80 -35.53 4.49
N THR A 821 5.36 -34.54 3.80
CA THR A 821 6.77 -34.53 3.41
C THR A 821 7.64 -33.62 4.27
N GLY A 822 7.04 -32.68 5.01
CA GLY A 822 7.79 -31.64 5.74
C GLY A 822 8.55 -30.68 4.80
N LEU A 823 8.16 -30.63 3.52
CA LEU A 823 8.79 -29.80 2.50
C LEU A 823 7.94 -28.57 2.21
N VAL A 824 8.58 -27.42 1.98
CA VAL A 824 7.88 -26.21 1.54
C VAL A 824 7.28 -26.38 0.13
N ALA A 825 6.13 -25.74 -0.12
CA ALA A 825 5.42 -25.78 -1.40
C ALA A 825 6.25 -25.30 -2.61
N LEU A 826 7.12 -24.31 -2.42
CA LEU A 826 8.02 -23.75 -3.43
C LEU A 826 9.41 -23.58 -2.82
N ASP A 827 10.42 -24.20 -3.43
CA ASP A 827 11.81 -24.17 -2.97
C ASP A 827 12.76 -23.89 -4.14
N GLU A 828 13.31 -22.68 -4.21
CA GLU A 828 14.20 -22.25 -5.30
C GLU A 828 15.53 -23.01 -5.32
N HIS A 829 15.92 -23.64 -4.21
CA HIS A 829 17.16 -24.41 -4.11
C HIS A 829 17.05 -25.84 -4.66
N ARG A 830 15.83 -26.29 -4.98
CA ARG A 830 15.61 -27.59 -5.63
C ARG A 830 15.80 -27.50 -7.15
N SER A 831 16.17 -28.63 -7.75
CA SER A 831 16.19 -28.80 -9.21
C SER A 831 14.84 -28.40 -9.82
N GLU A 832 14.85 -27.93 -11.07
CA GLU A 832 13.62 -27.45 -11.75
C GLU A 832 12.45 -28.45 -11.68
N GLU A 833 12.76 -29.75 -11.79
CA GLU A 833 11.81 -30.85 -11.77
C GLU A 833 11.15 -31.10 -10.39
N SER A 834 11.74 -30.57 -9.30
CA SER A 834 11.26 -30.73 -7.91
C SER A 834 11.01 -29.41 -7.18
N ARG A 835 11.09 -28.29 -7.91
CA ARG A 835 10.93 -26.92 -7.39
C ARG A 835 9.52 -26.65 -6.87
N TYR A 836 8.50 -27.18 -7.56
CA TYR A 836 7.10 -27.07 -7.17
C TYR A 836 6.63 -28.38 -6.53
N LEU A 837 6.31 -28.34 -5.23
CA LEU A 837 5.91 -29.52 -4.47
C LEU A 837 4.73 -30.24 -5.12
N ALA A 838 3.70 -29.50 -5.53
CA ALA A 838 2.51 -30.06 -6.15
C ALA A 838 2.85 -30.86 -7.42
N GLU A 839 3.67 -30.31 -8.32
CA GLU A 839 4.04 -30.98 -9.57
C GLU A 839 4.93 -32.20 -9.34
N TRP A 840 5.92 -32.06 -8.45
CA TRP A 840 6.82 -33.14 -8.08
C TRP A 840 6.09 -34.31 -7.40
N PHE A 841 5.15 -34.00 -6.50
CA PHE A 841 4.42 -35.02 -5.74
C PHE A 841 3.61 -35.96 -6.65
N TRP A 842 3.10 -35.44 -7.78
CA TRP A 842 2.41 -36.25 -8.78
C TRP A 842 3.29 -37.33 -9.41
N GLN A 843 4.61 -37.12 -9.48
CA GLN A 843 5.56 -38.09 -10.05
C GLN A 843 5.89 -39.23 -9.07
N ILE A 844 5.72 -39.01 -7.76
CA ILE A 844 6.12 -39.95 -6.72
C ILE A 844 4.95 -40.68 -6.06
N LYS A 845 3.75 -40.07 -5.99
CA LYS A 845 2.62 -40.60 -5.20
C LYS A 845 2.14 -42.00 -5.60
N SER A 846 2.32 -42.37 -6.86
CA SER A 846 1.88 -43.68 -7.40
C SER A 846 2.89 -44.81 -7.17
N ASN A 847 4.10 -44.50 -6.68
CA ASN A 847 5.13 -45.50 -6.40
C ASN A 847 5.35 -45.59 -4.89
N LYS A 848 5.08 -46.76 -4.30
CA LYS A 848 5.16 -47.00 -2.85
C LYS A 848 6.54 -46.69 -2.26
N GLU A 849 7.61 -47.08 -2.94
CA GLU A 849 8.99 -46.89 -2.47
C GLU A 849 9.39 -45.42 -2.52
N LYS A 850 9.03 -44.72 -3.60
CA LYS A 850 9.30 -43.28 -3.76
C LYS A 850 8.47 -42.44 -2.79
N LEU A 851 7.21 -42.80 -2.57
CA LEU A 851 6.36 -42.13 -1.59
C LEU A 851 6.93 -42.31 -0.18
N ASN A 852 7.33 -43.53 0.19
CA ASN A 852 7.95 -43.78 1.50
C ASN A 852 9.25 -42.98 1.70
N ALA A 853 10.06 -42.85 0.67
CA ALA A 853 11.28 -42.04 0.72
C ALA A 853 11.02 -40.52 0.81
N ALA A 854 9.83 -40.06 0.40
CA ALA A 854 9.44 -38.65 0.41
C ALA A 854 8.70 -38.23 1.69
N VAL A 855 8.22 -39.18 2.48
CA VAL A 855 7.58 -38.91 3.78
C VAL A 855 8.60 -38.31 4.73
N ASP A 856 8.16 -37.34 5.52
CA ASP A 856 8.99 -36.67 6.52
C ASP A 856 9.64 -37.70 7.46
N PRO A 857 10.99 -37.77 7.51
CA PRO A 857 11.69 -38.73 8.37
C PRO A 857 11.34 -38.63 9.84
N THR A 858 10.84 -37.48 10.32
CA THR A 858 10.45 -37.31 11.74
C THR A 858 9.18 -38.07 12.11
N LEU A 859 8.43 -38.58 11.13
CA LEU A 859 7.18 -39.30 11.37
C LEU A 859 7.38 -40.77 11.74
N ASP A 860 8.61 -41.30 11.62
CA ASP A 860 8.95 -42.70 11.89
C ASP A 860 7.89 -43.67 11.32
N ALA A 861 7.66 -43.59 10.00
CA ALA A 861 6.55 -44.24 9.31
C ALA A 861 6.69 -45.77 9.30
N LYS A 862 6.27 -46.41 10.40
CA LYS A 862 6.09 -47.87 10.53
C LYS A 862 4.93 -48.34 9.63
N GLU A 863 4.88 -49.65 9.32
CA GLU A 863 3.86 -50.22 8.40
C GLU A 863 2.41 -49.87 8.81
N GLU A 864 2.13 -49.74 10.11
CA GLU A 864 0.81 -49.40 10.66
C GLU A 864 0.33 -47.99 10.32
N ILE A 865 1.26 -47.03 10.17
CA ILE A 865 0.95 -45.63 9.82
C ILE A 865 0.88 -45.45 8.30
N PHE A 866 1.60 -46.29 7.55
CA PHE A 866 1.77 -46.13 6.12
C PHE A 866 0.47 -46.20 5.31
N ASP A 867 -0.51 -47.00 5.73
CA ASP A 867 -1.81 -47.07 5.05
C ASP A 867 -2.60 -45.76 5.15
N SER A 868 -2.52 -45.09 6.31
CA SER A 868 -3.12 -43.76 6.48
C SER A 868 -2.37 -42.72 5.64
N ILE A 869 -1.02 -42.74 5.64
CA ILE A 869 -0.18 -41.88 4.80
C ILE A 869 -0.54 -42.04 3.31
N ARG A 870 -0.68 -43.28 2.83
CA ARG A 870 -1.08 -43.56 1.44
C ARG A 870 -2.45 -42.97 1.12
N THR A 871 -3.42 -43.14 2.02
CA THR A 871 -4.77 -42.59 1.86
C THR A 871 -4.73 -41.06 1.78
N ILE A 872 -3.93 -40.39 2.63
CA ILE A 872 -3.76 -38.92 2.57
C ILE A 872 -3.01 -38.50 1.30
N ALA A 873 -2.00 -39.24 0.86
CA ALA A 873 -1.27 -38.95 -0.38
C ALA A 873 -2.17 -39.07 -1.62
N GLU A 874 -3.06 -40.06 -1.66
CA GLU A 874 -4.08 -40.22 -2.69
C GLU A 874 -5.06 -39.03 -2.67
N LEU A 875 -5.56 -38.66 -1.49
CA LEU A 875 -6.44 -37.51 -1.30
C LEU A 875 -5.78 -36.18 -1.73
N ALA A 876 -4.53 -35.95 -1.35
CA ALA A 876 -3.74 -34.78 -1.75
C ALA A 876 -3.57 -34.71 -3.27
N GLY A 877 -3.34 -35.86 -3.91
CA GLY A 877 -3.33 -35.98 -5.38
C GLY A 877 -4.67 -35.58 -5.99
N HIS A 878 -5.80 -36.09 -5.49
CA HIS A 878 -7.12 -35.72 -6.00
C HIS A 878 -7.42 -34.21 -5.80
N CYS A 879 -7.05 -33.64 -4.65
CA CYS A 879 -7.21 -32.22 -4.37
C CYS A 879 -6.39 -31.34 -5.33
N THR A 880 -5.20 -31.79 -5.76
CA THR A 880 -4.31 -31.05 -6.67
C THR A 880 -4.45 -31.44 -8.15
N ALA A 881 -5.57 -32.06 -8.55
CA ALA A 881 -5.82 -32.39 -9.95
C ALA A 881 -5.81 -31.13 -10.84
N ARG A 882 -5.22 -31.24 -12.05
CA ARG A 882 -5.14 -30.11 -13.00
C ARG A 882 -6.52 -29.58 -13.41
N ASP A 883 -7.49 -30.47 -13.60
CA ASP A 883 -8.88 -30.10 -13.89
C ASP A 883 -9.68 -29.94 -12.57
N PRO A 884 -10.29 -28.77 -12.32
CA PRO A 884 -11.10 -28.50 -11.13
C PRO A 884 -12.27 -29.46 -10.92
N ASN A 885 -12.83 -30.03 -11.98
CA ASN A 885 -13.98 -30.94 -11.89
C ASN A 885 -13.60 -32.28 -11.27
N HIS A 886 -12.33 -32.68 -11.38
CA HIS A 886 -11.80 -33.90 -10.76
C HIS A 886 -11.40 -33.70 -9.29
N ARG A 887 -11.40 -32.46 -8.79
CA ARG A 887 -11.12 -32.19 -7.38
C ARG A 887 -12.36 -32.48 -6.54
N PRO A 888 -12.22 -33.13 -5.38
CA PRO A 888 -13.34 -33.34 -4.47
C PRO A 888 -13.84 -32.02 -3.88
N ASP A 889 -15.06 -32.02 -3.35
CA ASP A 889 -15.52 -30.93 -2.47
C ASP A 889 -14.95 -31.12 -1.06
N MET A 890 -14.85 -30.03 -0.28
CA MET A 890 -14.28 -30.10 1.07
C MET A 890 -15.05 -31.04 2.01
N GLY A 891 -16.36 -31.23 1.82
CA GLY A 891 -17.10 -32.23 2.60
C GLY A 891 -16.69 -33.68 2.29
N HIS A 892 -16.30 -33.99 1.05
CA HIS A 892 -15.73 -35.30 0.73
C HIS A 892 -14.36 -35.48 1.40
N VAL A 893 -13.54 -34.43 1.41
CA VAL A 893 -12.24 -34.42 2.11
C VAL A 893 -12.41 -34.72 3.61
N VAL A 894 -13.38 -34.07 4.27
CA VAL A 894 -13.72 -34.34 5.68
C VAL A 894 -14.14 -35.79 5.90
N ASN A 895 -14.97 -36.35 5.01
CA ASN A 895 -15.43 -37.74 5.09
C ASN A 895 -14.29 -38.77 4.94
N VAL A 896 -13.23 -38.44 4.20
CA VAL A 896 -12.04 -39.30 4.09
C VAL A 896 -11.15 -39.18 5.33
N LEU A 897 -11.01 -37.98 5.89
CA LEU A 897 -10.12 -37.71 7.04
C LEU A 897 -10.69 -38.15 8.38
N ALA A 898 -12.00 -37.96 8.62
CA ALA A 898 -12.61 -38.23 9.91
C ALA A 898 -12.42 -39.69 10.40
N PRO A 899 -12.64 -40.73 9.57
CA PRO A 899 -12.42 -42.11 9.99
C PRO A 899 -10.95 -42.45 10.27
N LEU A 900 -10.00 -41.75 9.63
CA LEU A 900 -8.57 -41.96 9.85
C LEU A 900 -8.13 -41.41 11.20
N VAL A 901 -8.74 -40.31 11.64
CA VAL A 901 -8.55 -39.73 12.97
C VAL A 901 -9.25 -40.56 14.04
N GLU A 902 -10.50 -40.98 13.80
CA GLU A 902 -11.28 -41.78 14.77
C GLU A 902 -10.74 -43.20 15.00
N LYS A 903 -10.08 -43.80 14.00
CA LYS A 903 -9.44 -45.13 14.11
C LYS A 903 -8.10 -45.11 14.86
N TRP A 904 -7.50 -43.95 15.12
CA TRP A 904 -6.16 -43.83 15.70
C TRP A 904 -6.22 -43.45 17.18
N LYS A 905 -6.54 -44.42 18.04
CA LYS A 905 -6.10 -44.45 19.44
C LYS A 905 -4.89 -45.39 19.50
N PRO A 906 -3.67 -44.92 19.80
CA PRO A 906 -2.56 -45.84 19.99
C PRO A 906 -2.87 -46.78 21.17
N PHE A 907 -2.62 -48.07 20.97
CA PHE A 907 -2.47 -49.05 22.04
C PHE A 907 -1.33 -48.59 22.96
N ASP A 908 -1.56 -48.68 24.26
CA ASP A 908 -0.70 -48.18 25.34
C ASP A 908 0.76 -48.65 25.24
N GLU A 909 1.70 -47.79 25.63
CA GLU A 909 2.66 -48.13 26.68
C GLU A 909 3.20 -46.87 27.40
N GLU A 910 2.95 -46.86 28.72
CA GLU A 910 3.64 -46.15 29.80
C GLU A 910 3.30 -44.68 30.13
N THR A 911 2.39 -44.55 31.13
CA THR A 911 2.41 -43.62 32.31
C THR A 911 2.20 -42.11 32.07
N GLU A 912 1.38 -41.34 32.80
CA GLU A 912 0.95 -41.37 34.21
C GLU A 912 -0.50 -40.84 34.39
N GLU A 913 -1.06 -41.16 35.56
CA GLU A 913 -2.38 -40.86 36.11
C GLU A 913 -3.02 -39.49 35.77
N TYR A 914 -4.24 -39.51 35.23
CA TYR A 914 -5.23 -38.47 35.55
C TYR A 914 -6.65 -39.06 35.58
N ALA A 915 -7.39 -38.69 36.63
CA ALA A 915 -8.61 -39.32 37.12
C ALA A 915 -9.68 -39.58 36.05
N GLY A 916 -10.24 -40.80 36.11
CA GLY A 916 -11.21 -41.33 35.16
C GLY A 916 -12.56 -40.61 35.16
N ILE A 917 -12.89 -40.03 34.00
CA ILE A 917 -14.27 -39.88 33.54
C ILE A 917 -14.29 -40.28 32.06
N ASP A 918 -15.05 -41.32 31.74
CA ASP A 918 -15.28 -41.76 30.37
C ASP A 918 -16.41 -40.92 29.74
N TYR A 919 -16.04 -40.03 28.82
CA TYR A 919 -16.95 -39.12 28.13
C TYR A 919 -17.79 -39.78 27.04
N THR A 920 -17.70 -41.10 26.86
CA THR A 920 -18.48 -41.83 25.85
C THR A 920 -19.83 -42.34 26.37
N LEU A 921 -20.14 -42.13 27.66
CA LEU A 921 -21.39 -42.57 28.28
C LEU A 921 -22.48 -41.47 28.29
N PRO A 922 -23.77 -41.81 28.11
CA PRO A 922 -24.87 -40.87 28.27
C PRO A 922 -24.92 -40.27 29.69
N LEU A 923 -25.23 -38.97 29.77
CA LEU A 923 -25.26 -38.16 31.01
C LEU A 923 -25.90 -38.86 32.25
N PRO A 924 -27.02 -39.61 32.13
CA PRO A 924 -27.64 -40.29 33.26
C PRO A 924 -26.79 -41.42 33.87
N GLN A 925 -25.92 -42.06 33.07
CA GLN A 925 -25.01 -43.12 33.53
C GLN A 925 -23.74 -42.55 34.17
N MET A 926 -23.25 -41.41 33.65
CA MET A 926 -22.14 -40.66 34.26
C MET A 926 -22.53 -40.15 35.66
N LEU A 927 -23.75 -39.62 35.83
CA LEU A 927 -24.26 -39.15 37.12
C LEU A 927 -24.37 -40.27 38.16
N LYS A 928 -24.72 -41.49 37.70
CA LYS A 928 -24.83 -42.67 38.54
C LYS A 928 -23.46 -43.18 39.01
N GLY A 929 -22.46 -43.17 38.12
CA GLY A 929 -21.07 -43.50 38.49
C GLY A 929 -20.44 -42.48 39.44
N TRP A 930 -20.81 -41.20 39.30
CA TRP A 930 -20.36 -40.13 40.19
C TRP A 930 -20.95 -40.25 41.61
N GLN A 931 -22.25 -40.58 41.71
CA GLN A 931 -22.92 -40.84 43.00
C GLN A 931 -22.41 -42.10 43.71
N GLU A 932 -21.96 -43.11 42.96
CA GLU A 932 -21.34 -44.32 43.51
C GLU A 932 -19.90 -44.05 44.00
N ALA A 933 -19.18 -43.11 43.38
CA ALA A 933 -17.81 -42.73 43.74
C ALA A 933 -17.72 -41.84 45.00
N GLU A 934 -18.72 -40.99 45.27
CA GLU A 934 -18.77 -40.18 46.52
C GLU A 934 -19.04 -41.02 47.78
N SER A 935 -19.45 -42.27 47.64
CA SER A 935 -19.77 -43.16 48.77
C SER A 935 -18.58 -43.98 49.30
N LYS A 936 -17.41 -43.91 48.66
CA LYS A 936 -16.24 -44.71 49.05
C LYS A 936 -14.98 -43.86 49.28
N ASP A 937 -14.57 -43.90 50.54
CA ASP A 937 -13.19 -43.84 51.04
C ASP A 937 -12.61 -42.47 51.43
N PHE A 938 -13.10 -42.02 52.60
CA PHE A 938 -12.26 -41.52 53.68
C PHE A 938 -11.45 -42.68 54.32
N SER A 939 -10.11 -42.59 54.42
CA SER A 939 -9.37 -42.93 55.65
C SER A 939 -7.86 -42.58 55.58
N GLY A 940 -7.41 -41.78 56.57
CA GLY A 940 -6.06 -41.59 57.17
C GLY A 940 -4.80 -41.52 56.28
N ALA A 941 -3.77 -40.69 56.53
CA ALA A 941 -3.30 -40.07 57.76
C ALA A 941 -2.19 -39.01 57.52
N SER A 942 -2.09 -38.07 58.48
CA SER A 942 -0.95 -37.26 59.00
C SER A 942 -0.19 -36.22 58.13
N LEU A 943 -0.42 -34.93 58.48
CA LEU A 943 0.51 -33.82 58.88
C LEU A 943 1.98 -33.87 58.38
N GLN A 944 2.60 -32.82 57.82
CA GLN A 944 2.76 -31.45 58.37
C GLN A 944 3.35 -30.45 57.33
N ASP A 945 2.98 -29.17 57.48
CA ASP A 945 3.69 -27.91 57.16
C ASP A 945 4.04 -27.48 55.71
N SER A 946 3.24 -26.55 55.14
CA SER A 946 3.55 -25.10 55.11
C SER A 946 2.86 -24.31 53.98
N ASN A 947 1.89 -23.49 54.38
CA ASN A 947 1.47 -22.17 53.87
C ASN A 947 1.46 -21.83 52.36
N GLY A 948 0.24 -21.61 51.84
CA GLY A 948 -0.03 -20.88 50.59
C GLY A 948 -1.53 -20.65 50.32
N SER A 949 -2.19 -19.87 51.17
CA SER A 949 -3.43 -19.09 50.95
C SER A 949 -4.43 -19.49 49.84
N ILE A 950 -5.56 -20.04 50.26
CA ILE A 950 -6.86 -20.05 49.56
C ILE A 950 -7.54 -18.67 49.73
N PRO A 951 -8.21 -18.13 48.69
CA PRO A 951 -9.39 -17.31 48.92
C PRO A 951 -10.70 -17.96 48.43
N ALA A 952 -11.70 -17.74 49.28
CA ALA A 952 -13.11 -18.12 49.31
C ALA A 952 -13.92 -18.24 47.98
N ARG A 953 -14.92 -19.12 48.06
CA ARG A 953 -16.11 -19.23 47.19
C ARG A 953 -16.71 -17.86 46.82
N PRO A 954 -17.05 -17.62 45.53
CA PRO A 954 -17.93 -16.54 45.16
C PRO A 954 -19.38 -16.83 45.58
N ALA A 955 -20.03 -15.82 46.14
CA ALA A 955 -21.45 -15.82 46.48
C ALA A 955 -22.32 -15.87 45.21
N GLY A 956 -23.38 -16.69 45.23
CA GLY A 956 -24.36 -16.77 44.13
C GLY A 956 -24.91 -18.16 43.80
N PHE A 957 -24.60 -19.20 44.58
CA PHE A 957 -25.28 -20.48 44.48
C PHE A 957 -26.67 -20.34 45.12
N ALA A 958 -27.71 -20.19 44.30
CA ALA A 958 -29.07 -20.45 44.74
C ALA A 958 -29.21 -21.97 44.93
N GLU A 959 -29.55 -22.37 46.15
CA GLU A 959 -30.11 -23.68 46.42
C GLU A 959 -31.41 -23.86 45.62
N SER A 960 -31.73 -25.11 45.29
CA SER A 960 -32.96 -25.59 44.62
C SER A 960 -32.96 -25.62 43.10
N PHE A 961 -32.59 -26.78 42.55
CA PHE A 961 -33.49 -27.52 41.66
C PHE A 961 -33.46 -28.99 42.07
N THR A 962 -34.60 -29.50 42.53
CA THR A 962 -34.85 -30.91 42.81
C THR A 962 -35.27 -31.65 41.54
N SER A 963 -35.18 -32.97 41.56
CA SER A 963 -35.31 -33.87 40.40
C SER A 963 -36.73 -34.01 39.80
N ALA A 964 -37.57 -32.98 39.86
CA ALA A 964 -38.96 -33.03 39.39
C ALA A 964 -39.22 -32.32 38.05
N ASP A 965 -38.29 -31.49 37.55
CA ASP A 965 -38.54 -30.62 36.39
C ASP A 965 -38.07 -31.17 35.04
N ALA A 966 -37.86 -32.48 34.92
CA ALA A 966 -37.65 -33.15 33.63
C ALA A 966 -38.87 -34.02 33.27
N ARG A 967 -39.80 -33.44 32.50
CA ARG A 967 -40.76 -34.18 31.68
C ARG A 967 -40.95 -33.52 30.33
#